data_AF-A0A059JI55-F1
#
_entry.id   AF-A0A059JI55-F1
#
_cell.length_a   1.000
_cell.length_b   1.000
_cell.length_c   1.000
_cell.angle_alpha   90.00
_cell.angle_beta   90.00
_cell.angle_gamma   90.00
#
_symmetry.space_group_name_H-M   'P 1'
#
loop_
_entity.id
_entity.type
_entity.pdbx_description
1 polymer ?
#
loop_
_entity_poly.entity_id
_entity_poly.type
_entity_poly.pdbx_seq_one_letter_code
_entity_poly.pdbx_strand_id
1 'polypeptide(L)'
;MDIGFVAGVIPRDRIGAFERILWRTLRGNLYMNQSEIPDPIVDPATNEEIHKNVFVIFAHGKEIIAKIRKISESLGANLHAVDENSELRRDQIHDVNTRLTDVGNVLRNTKNALDAELTQIARSLAAWMIIVKKEKAVYHALNKFSYDQARKTLIAEAWCPTNSLGLIKSTLQDVNDRAGLSVPTIVNQIRTNKTPPTYMKTNKFTQSFQLIVDAYGTSKYQEVNPGLPTIVTFPFFFAVMFGDFGHAMLMTMLAITLILFERKLGKTKLDELSSMAFSGRYIMLMMGIFAMYTGLIYNDIFSKSMDLFQSAWSWPEDFNENETVFAELKGSYRYPFGLDWGWHGTDNNLLFTNSYKMKLSIILGWSHMTYSLCQSFVNARHFKKPIEIWGNFVPGMIFFQSIFGYLVFTIIYKWSVDWNGLGLPAPGLLNMLIFMFLQPGRVDDELYPGQATVQKILLFVALIQVPILLLLKPLYLRWEHNRARALGYRGLNEAAHTSAVDDDDEHQNLISGQRDSMGDGEEGIGMVTQDMGEGEEHHEFEFSEEMIHQVIHTIEFCLNCVSHTASYLRLWALSLAHQQLSSVLWSMTLGNAFLQTSPTLRVIMTVITFYLWFVLTISILCVMEGTSAMLHSLRLHWVEAMSKHFIGDGIPFTPFSFEAILQEDPVD
;
A
#
# COMPACT_ATOMS: atom_id res chain seq x y z
N MET A 1 19.48 33.35 -73.79
CA MET A 1 20.11 33.37 -72.45
C MET A 1 19.08 32.73 -71.54
N ASP A 2 19.13 31.41 -71.40
CA ASP A 2 18.05 30.69 -70.72
C ASP A 2 18.37 30.63 -69.22
N ILE A 3 17.51 31.25 -68.43
CA ILE A 3 17.55 31.21 -66.96
C ILE A 3 16.72 30.01 -66.55
N GLY A 4 17.35 28.98 -65.98
CA GLY A 4 16.61 27.84 -65.45
C GLY A 4 16.20 28.10 -64.00
N PHE A 5 15.11 27.49 -63.57
CA PHE A 5 14.69 27.51 -62.18
C PHE A 5 14.39 26.10 -61.65
N VAL A 6 14.46 25.95 -60.33
CA VAL A 6 14.11 24.72 -59.60
C VAL A 6 13.06 25.09 -58.57
N ALA A 7 11.90 24.44 -58.64
CA ALA A 7 10.80 24.61 -57.70
C ALA A 7 10.54 23.32 -56.92
N GLY A 8 10.17 23.45 -55.65
CA GLY A 8 9.89 22.30 -54.81
C GLY A 8 9.30 22.67 -53.46
N VAL A 9 9.06 21.65 -52.65
CA VAL A 9 8.49 21.77 -51.31
C VAL A 9 9.44 21.11 -50.30
N ILE A 10 9.72 21.78 -49.18
CA ILE A 10 10.64 21.32 -48.14
C ILE A 10 10.02 21.51 -46.74
N PRO A 11 10.31 20.64 -45.75
CA PRO A 11 9.91 20.87 -44.37
C PRO A 11 10.45 22.19 -43.82
N ARG A 12 9.61 22.91 -43.07
CA ARG A 12 9.93 24.24 -42.55
C ARG A 12 11.19 24.24 -41.67
N ASP A 13 11.40 23.19 -40.88
CA ASP A 13 12.56 23.10 -39.98
C ASP A 13 13.90 23.07 -40.71
N ARG A 14 13.91 22.59 -41.96
CA ARG A 14 15.12 22.42 -42.77
C ARG A 14 15.41 23.63 -43.66
N ILE A 15 14.51 24.62 -43.74
CA ILE A 15 14.64 25.76 -44.64
C ILE A 15 15.88 26.61 -44.33
N GLY A 16 16.17 26.86 -43.05
CA GLY A 16 17.32 27.67 -42.64
C GLY A 16 18.66 26.98 -42.94
N ALA A 17 18.71 25.65 -42.84
CA ALA A 17 19.89 24.88 -43.24
C ALA A 17 20.05 24.85 -44.78
N PHE A 18 18.94 24.69 -45.49
CA PHE A 18 18.88 24.66 -46.95
C PHE A 18 19.41 25.97 -47.56
N GLU A 19 18.95 27.12 -47.07
CA GLU A 19 19.40 28.44 -47.53
C GLU A 19 20.92 28.62 -47.30
N ARG A 20 21.43 28.26 -46.12
CA ARG A 20 22.87 28.36 -45.79
C ARG A 20 23.74 27.49 -46.70
N ILE A 21 23.30 26.26 -46.99
CA ILE A 21 24.04 25.33 -47.86
C ILE A 21 24.08 25.86 -49.29
N LEU A 22 22.95 26.35 -49.80
CA LEU A 22 22.87 26.92 -51.14
C LEU A 22 23.67 28.23 -51.27
N TRP A 23 23.60 29.11 -50.28
CA TRP A 23 24.37 30.36 -50.24
C TRP A 23 25.88 30.11 -50.33
N ARG A 24 26.38 29.13 -49.55
CA ARG A 24 27.80 28.72 -49.58
C ARG A 24 28.18 28.10 -50.92
N THR A 25 27.30 27.29 -51.50
CA THR A 25 27.57 26.57 -52.74
C THR A 25 27.57 27.48 -53.98
N LEU A 26 26.71 28.50 -53.98
CA LEU A 26 26.57 29.49 -55.06
C LEU A 26 27.45 30.73 -54.85
N ARG A 27 28.35 30.71 -53.86
CA ARG A 27 29.28 31.80 -53.54
C ARG A 27 28.59 33.17 -53.33
N GLY A 28 27.42 33.15 -52.68
CA GLY A 28 26.64 34.37 -52.39
C GLY A 28 25.68 34.83 -53.50
N ASN A 29 25.63 34.15 -54.65
CA ASN A 29 24.72 34.46 -55.75
C ASN A 29 23.47 33.56 -55.73
N LEU A 30 22.70 33.61 -54.63
CA LEU A 30 21.45 32.85 -54.48
C LEU A 30 20.23 33.76 -54.66
N TYR A 31 19.42 33.49 -55.69
CA TYR A 31 18.10 34.09 -55.87
C TYR A 31 17.02 33.04 -55.57
N MET A 32 16.49 33.08 -54.34
CA MET A 32 15.47 32.17 -53.84
C MET A 32 14.25 32.95 -53.35
N ASN A 33 13.07 32.53 -53.80
CA ASN A 33 11.79 32.95 -53.21
C ASN A 33 11.17 31.78 -52.47
N GLN A 34 10.57 32.04 -51.32
CA GLN A 34 9.87 31.04 -50.52
C GLN A 34 8.50 31.54 -50.11
N SER A 35 7.53 30.63 -50.05
CA SER A 35 6.18 30.89 -49.53
C SER A 35 5.75 29.76 -48.60
N GLU A 36 5.05 30.13 -47.54
CA GLU A 36 4.55 29.19 -46.54
C GLU A 36 3.26 28.53 -47.02
N ILE A 37 3.13 27.21 -46.82
CA ILE A 37 1.83 26.53 -46.96
C ILE A 37 1.11 26.69 -45.61
N PRO A 38 -0.12 27.25 -45.58
CA PRO A 38 -0.85 27.51 -44.34
C PRO A 38 -1.27 26.21 -43.64
N ASP A 39 -1.70 25.20 -44.41
CA ASP A 39 -2.20 23.95 -43.87
C ASP A 39 -1.04 22.93 -43.70
N PRO A 40 -0.93 22.27 -42.53
CA PRO A 40 0.04 21.20 -42.33
C PRO A 40 -0.31 19.99 -43.20
N ILE A 41 0.72 19.32 -43.72
CA ILE A 41 0.57 18.11 -44.53
C ILE A 41 0.98 16.92 -43.68
N VAL A 42 0.07 15.95 -43.54
CA VAL A 42 0.34 14.69 -42.85
C VAL A 42 1.29 13.85 -43.69
N ASP A 43 2.43 13.47 -43.13
CA ASP A 43 3.35 12.56 -43.79
C ASP A 43 2.78 11.12 -43.76
N PRO A 44 2.62 10.44 -44.91
CA PRO A 44 2.10 9.07 -44.95
C PRO A 44 2.99 8.03 -44.24
N ALA A 45 4.27 8.32 -43.97
CA ALA A 45 5.18 7.37 -43.32
C ALA A 45 5.21 7.51 -41.79
N THR A 46 5.15 8.73 -41.27
CA THR A 46 5.22 9.01 -39.82
C THR A 46 3.87 9.34 -39.20
N ASN A 47 2.86 9.65 -40.03
CA ASN A 47 1.54 10.12 -39.60
C ASN A 47 1.59 11.40 -38.74
N GLU A 48 2.68 12.17 -38.87
CA GLU A 48 2.87 13.45 -38.18
C GLU A 48 2.49 14.62 -39.08
N GLU A 49 1.95 15.67 -38.47
CA GLU A 49 1.61 16.93 -39.15
C GLU A 49 2.87 17.77 -39.36
N ILE A 50 3.33 17.86 -40.63
CA ILE A 50 4.55 18.59 -40.97
C ILE A 50 4.20 19.86 -41.73
N HIS A 51 4.65 21.01 -41.21
CA HIS A 51 4.59 22.27 -41.93
C HIS A 51 5.65 22.30 -43.05
N LYS A 52 5.19 22.58 -44.26
CA LYS A 52 6.05 22.64 -45.44
C LYS A 52 6.04 24.04 -46.07
N ASN A 53 7.18 24.42 -46.66
CA ASN A 53 7.33 25.67 -47.41
C ASN A 53 7.62 25.34 -48.87
N VAL A 54 7.04 26.13 -49.77
CA VAL A 54 7.36 26.10 -51.21
C VAL A 54 8.56 27.00 -51.45
N PHE A 55 9.49 26.58 -52.29
CA PHE A 55 10.60 27.41 -52.73
C PHE A 55 10.77 27.38 -54.25
N VAL A 56 11.32 28.46 -54.79
CA VAL A 56 11.75 28.60 -56.18
C VAL A 56 13.13 29.24 -56.19
N ILE A 57 14.10 28.59 -56.86
CA ILE A 57 15.48 29.06 -56.97
C ILE A 57 15.81 29.30 -58.44
N PHE A 58 16.37 30.46 -58.76
CA PHE A 58 16.82 30.82 -60.10
C PHE A 58 18.33 30.67 -60.23
N ALA A 59 18.80 29.98 -61.27
CA ALA A 59 20.22 29.79 -61.53
C ALA A 59 20.53 29.72 -63.03
N HIS A 60 21.71 30.21 -63.42
CA HIS A 60 22.20 30.11 -64.78
C HIS A 60 23.24 28.98 -64.90
N GLY A 61 23.08 28.11 -65.89
CA GLY A 61 24.00 27.00 -66.17
C GLY A 61 23.48 25.63 -65.75
N LYS A 62 23.59 24.66 -66.66
CA LYS A 62 23.06 23.28 -66.47
C LYS A 62 23.71 22.55 -65.30
N GLU A 63 25.02 22.75 -65.08
CA GLU A 63 25.74 22.12 -63.97
C GLU A 63 25.30 22.63 -62.60
N ILE A 64 25.01 23.94 -62.50
CA ILE A 64 24.57 24.56 -61.25
C ILE A 64 23.16 24.08 -60.89
N ILE A 65 22.25 24.03 -61.88
CA ILE A 65 20.88 23.51 -61.69
C ILE A 65 20.91 22.04 -61.25
N ALA A 66 21.77 21.21 -61.86
CA ALA A 66 21.93 19.82 -61.46
C ALA A 66 22.48 19.69 -60.02
N LYS A 67 23.37 20.59 -59.60
CA LYS A 67 23.89 20.64 -58.23
C LYS A 67 22.82 21.05 -57.22
N ILE A 68 22.01 22.06 -57.54
CA ILE A 68 20.88 22.50 -56.70
C ILE A 68 19.86 21.37 -56.54
N ARG A 69 19.50 20.68 -57.63
CA ARG A 69 18.58 19.53 -57.62
C ARG A 69 19.05 18.44 -56.64
N LYS A 70 20.32 18.04 -56.72
CA LYS A 70 20.90 17.03 -55.81
C LYS A 70 20.90 17.47 -54.34
N ILE A 71 21.20 18.75 -54.08
CA ILE A 71 21.17 19.30 -52.71
C ILE A 71 19.75 19.28 -52.15
N SER A 72 18.76 19.72 -52.94
CA SER A 72 17.35 19.71 -52.54
C SER A 72 16.86 18.29 -52.23
N GLU A 73 17.13 17.32 -53.11
CA GLU A 73 16.75 15.91 -52.89
C GLU A 73 17.42 15.34 -51.63
N SER A 74 18.70 15.64 -51.39
CA SER A 74 19.43 15.16 -50.21
C SER A 74 18.88 15.67 -48.87
N LEU A 75 18.24 16.85 -48.87
CA LEU A 75 17.64 17.45 -47.68
C LEU A 75 16.17 17.04 -47.48
N GLY A 76 15.64 16.17 -48.34
CA GLY A 76 14.27 15.67 -48.28
C GLY A 76 13.25 16.63 -48.89
N ALA A 77 13.66 17.47 -49.85
CA ALA A 77 12.73 18.29 -50.62
C ALA A 77 12.15 17.52 -51.81
N ASN A 78 10.85 17.68 -52.04
CA ASN A 78 10.18 17.14 -53.21
C ASN A 78 10.20 18.18 -54.33
N LEU A 79 10.85 17.84 -55.45
CA LEU A 79 11.00 18.74 -56.58
C LEU A 79 9.90 18.52 -57.62
N HIS A 80 9.39 19.61 -58.18
CA HIS A 80 8.35 19.57 -59.21
C HIS A 80 8.84 20.27 -60.48
N ALA A 81 8.56 19.67 -61.64
CA ALA A 81 8.79 20.31 -62.93
C ALA A 81 7.59 21.21 -63.24
N VAL A 82 7.85 22.52 -63.36
CA VAL A 82 6.83 23.52 -63.68
C VAL A 82 7.25 24.21 -64.97
N ASP A 83 6.33 24.38 -65.91
CA ASP A 83 6.62 25.05 -67.17
C ASP A 83 6.71 26.58 -67.02
N GLU A 84 7.58 27.19 -67.84
CA GLU A 84 7.77 28.63 -67.93
C GLU A 84 6.55 29.34 -68.53
N ASN A 85 5.91 28.72 -69.52
CA ASN A 85 4.75 29.27 -70.21
C ASN A 85 3.50 29.26 -69.30
N SER A 86 2.84 30.40 -69.19
CA SER A 86 1.61 30.58 -68.42
C SER A 86 0.47 29.70 -68.92
N GLU A 87 0.34 29.52 -70.24
CA GLU A 87 -0.72 28.70 -70.84
C GLU A 87 -0.54 27.22 -70.49
N LEU A 88 0.66 26.67 -70.71
CA LEU A 88 0.98 25.28 -70.38
C LEU A 88 0.87 25.00 -68.87
N ARG A 89 1.24 25.97 -68.02
CA ARG A 89 1.07 25.84 -66.56
C ARG A 89 -0.40 25.78 -66.17
N ARG A 90 -1.28 26.54 -66.83
CA ARG A 90 -2.72 26.49 -66.59
C ARG A 90 -3.29 25.12 -66.96
N ASP A 91 -2.82 24.54 -68.06
CA ASP A 91 -3.22 23.20 -68.48
C ASP A 91 -2.73 22.13 -67.48
N GLN A 92 -1.49 22.22 -67.00
CA GLN A 92 -0.97 21.33 -65.93
C GLN A 92 -1.81 21.40 -64.65
N ILE A 93 -2.25 22.59 -64.23
CA ILE A 93 -3.11 22.75 -63.06
C ILE A 93 -4.46 22.06 -63.29
N HIS A 94 -5.04 22.18 -64.48
CA HIS A 94 -6.30 21.53 -64.82
C HIS A 94 -6.17 20.00 -64.78
N ASP A 95 -5.10 19.46 -65.37
CA ASP A 95 -4.80 18.02 -65.38
C ASP A 95 -4.60 17.46 -63.96
N VAL A 96 -3.80 18.15 -63.13
CA VAL A 96 -3.54 17.74 -61.75
C VAL A 96 -4.81 17.79 -60.91
N ASN A 97 -5.63 18.83 -61.03
CA ASN A 97 -6.90 18.93 -60.30
C ASN A 97 -7.90 17.84 -60.70
N THR A 98 -7.91 17.46 -61.98
CA THR A 98 -8.76 16.36 -62.47
C THR A 98 -8.33 15.04 -61.83
N ARG A 99 -7.02 14.72 -61.88
CA ARG A 99 -6.47 13.52 -61.23
C ARG A 99 -6.67 13.51 -59.72
N LEU A 100 -6.53 14.66 -59.06
CA LEU A 100 -6.74 14.80 -57.63
C LEU A 100 -8.20 14.47 -57.25
N THR A 101 -9.15 14.92 -58.07
CA THR A 101 -10.58 14.64 -57.87
C THR A 101 -10.86 13.14 -58.03
N ASP A 102 -10.27 12.50 -59.04
CA ASP A 102 -10.41 11.06 -59.26
C ASP A 102 -9.83 10.24 -58.10
N VAL A 103 -8.61 10.57 -57.65
CA VAL A 103 -7.98 9.92 -56.50
C VAL A 103 -8.78 10.15 -55.23
N GLY A 104 -9.30 11.36 -55.02
CA GLY A 104 -10.16 11.69 -53.88
C GLY A 104 -11.43 10.83 -53.85
N ASN A 105 -12.04 10.57 -55.01
CA ASN A 105 -13.19 9.67 -55.12
C ASN A 105 -12.83 8.22 -54.79
N VAL A 106 -11.71 7.71 -55.29
CA VAL A 106 -11.22 6.35 -55.00
C VAL A 106 -10.89 6.20 -53.51
N LEU A 107 -10.21 7.18 -52.91
CA LEU A 107 -9.86 7.18 -51.50
C LEU A 107 -11.10 7.16 -50.62
N ARG A 108 -12.09 8.00 -50.92
CA ARG A 108 -13.36 8.04 -50.18
C ARG A 108 -14.10 6.71 -50.24
N ASN A 109 -14.20 6.11 -51.42
CA ASN A 109 -14.87 4.81 -51.57
C ASN A 109 -14.14 3.70 -50.81
N THR A 110 -12.81 3.69 -50.86
CA THR A 110 -11.98 2.70 -50.15
C THR A 110 -12.08 2.87 -48.63
N LYS A 111 -12.04 4.12 -48.15
CA LYS A 111 -12.20 4.44 -46.73
C LYS A 111 -13.58 4.04 -46.22
N ASN A 112 -14.64 4.34 -46.98
CA ASN A 112 -15.99 3.94 -46.61
C ASN A 112 -16.15 2.41 -46.54
N ALA A 113 -15.54 1.67 -47.46
CA ALA A 113 -15.53 0.21 -47.41
C ALA A 113 -14.76 -0.32 -46.17
N LEU A 114 -13.59 0.25 -45.89
CA LEU A 114 -12.80 -0.09 -44.70
C LEU A 114 -13.58 0.21 -43.40
N ASP A 115 -14.18 1.39 -43.29
CA ASP A 115 -14.95 1.80 -42.11
C ASP A 115 -16.18 0.90 -41.91
N ALA A 116 -16.82 0.46 -42.99
CA ALA A 116 -17.93 -0.50 -42.92
C ALA A 116 -17.49 -1.86 -42.35
N GLU A 117 -16.38 -2.42 -42.85
CA GLU A 117 -15.81 -3.68 -42.35
C GLU A 117 -15.34 -3.56 -40.89
N LEU A 118 -14.62 -2.47 -40.56
CA LEU A 118 -14.17 -2.21 -39.18
C LEU A 118 -15.35 -2.06 -38.23
N THR A 119 -16.43 -1.38 -38.63
CA THR A 119 -17.63 -1.23 -37.81
C THR A 119 -18.32 -2.58 -37.60
N GLN A 120 -18.32 -3.46 -38.59
CA GLN A 120 -18.87 -4.80 -38.47
C GLN A 120 -18.06 -5.65 -37.49
N ILE A 121 -16.73 -5.64 -37.59
CA ILE A 121 -15.82 -6.37 -36.69
C ILE A 121 -15.89 -5.82 -35.27
N ALA A 122 -15.91 -4.49 -35.10
CA ALA A 122 -15.94 -3.84 -33.79
C ALA A 122 -17.14 -4.27 -32.94
N ARG A 123 -18.29 -4.56 -33.56
CA ARG A 123 -19.50 -5.03 -32.85
C ARG A 123 -19.32 -6.41 -32.19
N SER A 124 -18.56 -7.32 -32.79
CA SER A 124 -18.36 -8.69 -32.29
C SER A 124 -17.02 -8.91 -31.59
N LEU A 125 -16.05 -8.01 -31.80
CA LEU A 125 -14.68 -8.15 -31.29
C LEU A 125 -14.64 -8.38 -29.78
N ALA A 126 -15.42 -7.61 -29.01
CA ALA A 126 -15.45 -7.75 -27.56
C ALA A 126 -15.92 -9.14 -27.12
N ALA A 127 -16.96 -9.68 -27.76
CA ALA A 127 -17.47 -11.01 -27.48
C ALA A 127 -16.46 -12.11 -27.84
N TRP A 128 -15.80 -11.98 -29.00
CA TRP A 128 -14.76 -12.93 -29.44
C TRP A 128 -13.56 -12.92 -28.49
N MET A 129 -13.10 -11.74 -28.06
CA MET A 129 -11.98 -11.62 -27.14
C MET A 129 -12.30 -12.25 -25.78
N ILE A 130 -13.52 -12.08 -25.26
CA ILE A 130 -13.96 -12.75 -24.02
C ILE A 130 -13.90 -14.27 -24.18
N ILE A 131 -14.38 -14.82 -25.30
CA ILE A 131 -14.36 -16.26 -25.56
C ILE A 131 -12.91 -16.77 -25.62
N VAL A 132 -12.05 -16.11 -26.40
CA VAL A 132 -10.63 -16.48 -26.54
C VAL A 132 -9.91 -16.42 -25.19
N LYS A 133 -10.16 -15.41 -24.36
CA LYS A 133 -9.58 -15.29 -23.02
C LYS A 133 -10.03 -16.44 -22.11
N LYS A 134 -11.33 -16.76 -22.09
CA LYS A 134 -11.86 -17.89 -21.31
C LYS A 134 -11.23 -19.20 -21.75
N GLU A 135 -11.16 -19.43 -23.06
CA GLU A 135 -10.61 -20.65 -23.63
C GLU A 135 -9.11 -20.80 -23.31
N LYS A 136 -8.33 -19.72 -23.49
CA LYS A 136 -6.90 -19.67 -23.11
C LYS A 136 -6.72 -19.98 -21.63
N ALA A 137 -7.56 -19.44 -20.75
CA ALA A 137 -7.50 -19.69 -19.31
C ALA A 137 -7.76 -21.17 -18.97
N VAL A 138 -8.73 -21.80 -19.66
CA VAL A 138 -9.01 -23.24 -19.51
C VAL A 138 -7.81 -24.07 -19.94
N TYR A 139 -7.24 -23.83 -21.13
CA TYR A 139 -6.05 -24.56 -21.58
C TYR A 139 -4.84 -24.36 -20.66
N HIS A 140 -4.64 -23.14 -20.14
CA HIS A 140 -3.58 -22.88 -19.18
C HIS A 140 -3.79 -23.64 -17.86
N ALA A 141 -5.03 -23.79 -17.40
CA ALA A 141 -5.34 -24.62 -16.23
C ALA A 141 -5.12 -26.11 -16.51
N LEU A 142 -5.57 -26.61 -17.67
CA LEU A 142 -5.37 -27.99 -18.10
C LEU A 142 -3.88 -28.36 -18.25
N ASN A 143 -3.04 -27.40 -18.65
CA ASN A 143 -1.59 -27.61 -18.77
C ASN A 143 -0.90 -27.85 -17.41
N LYS A 144 -1.55 -27.54 -16.29
CA LYS A 144 -1.05 -27.85 -14.94
C LYS A 144 -1.43 -29.26 -14.47
N PHE A 145 -2.24 -30.00 -15.24
CA PHE A 145 -2.71 -31.32 -14.85
C PHE A 145 -1.74 -32.40 -15.35
N SER A 146 -1.59 -33.47 -14.60
CA SER A 146 -0.82 -34.63 -15.05
C SER A 146 -1.71 -35.52 -15.92
N TYR A 147 -1.16 -35.95 -17.06
CA TYR A 147 -1.87 -36.83 -17.99
C TYR A 147 -1.46 -38.28 -17.75
N ASP A 148 -2.43 -39.13 -17.40
CA ASP A 148 -2.23 -40.58 -17.31
C ASP A 148 -2.52 -41.23 -18.67
N GLN A 149 -1.48 -41.74 -19.32
CA GLN A 149 -1.57 -42.36 -20.64
C GLN A 149 -2.36 -43.68 -20.63
N ALA A 150 -2.36 -44.43 -19.52
CA ALA A 150 -3.02 -45.73 -19.45
C ALA A 150 -4.54 -45.59 -19.40
N ARG A 151 -5.03 -44.63 -18.61
CA ARG A 151 -6.46 -44.39 -18.39
C ARG A 151 -7.04 -43.31 -19.30
N LYS A 152 -6.19 -42.56 -20.01
CA LYS A 152 -6.56 -41.36 -20.79
C LYS A 152 -7.31 -40.34 -19.93
N THR A 153 -6.91 -40.20 -18.68
CA THR A 153 -7.51 -39.29 -17.69
C THR A 153 -6.51 -38.22 -17.28
N LEU A 154 -7.01 -37.01 -17.01
CA LEU A 154 -6.23 -35.94 -16.40
C LEU A 154 -6.40 -36.00 -14.89
N ILE A 155 -5.29 -35.95 -14.16
CA ILE A 155 -5.25 -35.91 -12.70
C ILE A 155 -4.78 -34.52 -12.28
N ALA A 156 -5.49 -33.94 -11.32
CA ALA A 156 -5.21 -32.61 -10.82
C ALA A 156 -5.32 -32.58 -9.30
N GLU A 157 -4.37 -31.91 -8.65
CA GLU A 157 -4.44 -31.56 -7.25
C GLU A 157 -4.80 -30.07 -7.13
N ALA A 158 -5.79 -29.75 -6.31
CA ALA A 158 -6.25 -28.37 -6.14
C ALA A 158 -6.62 -28.09 -4.69
N TRP A 159 -6.29 -26.87 -4.24
CA TRP A 159 -6.74 -26.36 -2.96
C TRP A 159 -8.18 -25.90 -3.03
N CYS A 160 -9.03 -26.39 -2.14
CA CYS A 160 -10.43 -26.00 -2.04
C CYS A 160 -10.79 -25.73 -0.56
N PRO A 161 -11.55 -24.67 -0.26
CA PRO A 161 -12.14 -24.50 1.06
C PRO A 161 -13.05 -25.67 1.42
N THR A 162 -12.88 -26.25 2.62
CA THR A 162 -13.68 -27.40 3.09
C THR A 162 -15.19 -27.13 3.05
N ASN A 163 -15.59 -25.88 3.28
CA ASN A 163 -17.00 -25.44 3.25
C ASN A 163 -17.62 -25.53 1.84
N SER A 164 -16.84 -25.39 0.77
CA SER A 164 -17.32 -25.41 -0.62
C SER A 164 -17.23 -26.79 -1.29
N LEU A 165 -16.67 -27.79 -0.61
CA LEU A 165 -16.46 -29.12 -1.17
C LEU A 165 -17.78 -29.81 -1.56
N GLY A 166 -18.85 -29.59 -0.79
CA GLY A 166 -20.18 -30.10 -1.14
C GLY A 166 -20.73 -29.49 -2.44
N LEU A 167 -20.58 -28.17 -2.60
CA LEU A 167 -21.01 -27.46 -3.81
C LEU A 167 -20.25 -27.92 -5.05
N ILE A 168 -18.94 -28.12 -4.94
CA ILE A 168 -18.11 -28.59 -6.06
C ILE A 168 -18.55 -30.00 -6.50
N LYS A 169 -18.76 -30.91 -5.55
CA LYS A 169 -19.23 -32.27 -5.85
C LYS A 169 -20.57 -32.28 -6.57
N SER A 170 -21.55 -31.48 -6.10
CA SER A 170 -22.84 -31.38 -6.78
C SER A 170 -22.71 -30.78 -8.18
N THR A 171 -21.92 -29.71 -8.35
CA THR A 171 -21.76 -29.10 -9.68
C THR A 171 -21.06 -30.02 -10.67
N LEU A 172 -20.09 -30.83 -10.23
CA LEU A 172 -19.39 -31.79 -11.08
C LEU A 172 -20.32 -32.94 -11.48
N GLN A 173 -21.18 -33.38 -10.57
CA GLN A 173 -22.20 -34.39 -10.85
C GLN A 173 -23.22 -33.86 -11.87
N ASP A 174 -23.73 -32.63 -11.69
CA ASP A 174 -24.65 -32.00 -12.64
C ASP A 174 -24.03 -31.86 -14.04
N VAL A 175 -22.73 -31.52 -14.12
CA VAL A 175 -22.00 -31.42 -15.40
C VAL A 175 -21.84 -32.80 -16.04
N ASN A 176 -21.53 -33.82 -15.25
CA ASN A 176 -21.41 -35.20 -15.73
C ASN A 176 -22.73 -35.70 -16.34
N ASP A 177 -23.84 -35.43 -15.66
CA ASP A 177 -25.19 -35.83 -16.08
C ASP A 177 -25.62 -35.11 -17.37
N ARG A 178 -25.29 -33.82 -17.50
CA ARG A 178 -25.57 -33.03 -18.71
C ARG A 178 -24.70 -33.46 -19.89
N ALA A 179 -23.46 -33.84 -19.65
CA ALA A 179 -22.51 -34.25 -20.69
C ALA A 179 -22.71 -35.72 -21.14
N GLY A 180 -23.48 -36.52 -20.39
CA GLY A 180 -23.68 -37.94 -20.68
C GLY A 180 -22.40 -38.76 -20.59
N LEU A 181 -21.44 -38.32 -19.76
CA LEU A 181 -20.15 -38.98 -19.62
C LEU A 181 -20.30 -40.28 -18.83
N SER A 182 -19.77 -41.37 -19.37
CA SER A 182 -19.81 -42.71 -18.75
C SER A 182 -18.87 -42.85 -17.55
N VAL A 183 -17.87 -41.99 -17.44
CA VAL A 183 -16.89 -41.98 -16.34
C VAL A 183 -17.22 -40.82 -15.39
N PRO A 184 -17.65 -41.10 -14.15
CA PRO A 184 -17.93 -40.05 -13.19
C PRO A 184 -16.63 -39.33 -12.80
N THR A 185 -16.70 -38.01 -12.62
CA THR A 185 -15.60 -37.23 -12.06
C THR A 185 -15.43 -37.57 -10.58
N ILE A 186 -14.27 -38.12 -10.21
CA ILE A 186 -13.99 -38.56 -8.85
C ILE A 186 -13.26 -37.43 -8.10
N VAL A 187 -13.87 -36.90 -7.05
CA VAL A 187 -13.24 -35.94 -6.13
C VAL A 187 -12.89 -36.64 -4.83
N ASN A 188 -11.60 -36.87 -4.59
CA ASN A 188 -11.10 -37.45 -3.35
C ASN A 188 -10.38 -36.39 -2.51
N GLN A 189 -10.55 -36.48 -1.18
CA GLN A 189 -9.82 -35.62 -0.24
C GLN A 189 -8.51 -36.31 0.12
N ILE A 190 -7.39 -35.70 -0.26
CA ILE A 190 -6.04 -36.18 0.04
C ILE A 190 -5.52 -35.40 1.26
N ARG A 191 -4.80 -36.08 2.17
CA ARG A 191 -4.05 -35.43 3.25
C ARG A 191 -2.63 -35.17 2.75
N THR A 192 -2.16 -33.95 2.94
CA THR A 192 -0.81 -33.53 2.54
C THR A 192 -0.15 -32.76 3.68
N ASN A 193 1.19 -32.77 3.69
CA ASN A 193 2.00 -31.96 4.59
C ASN A 193 2.27 -30.56 4.02
N LYS A 194 2.00 -30.32 2.72
CA LYS A 194 2.20 -29.01 2.09
C LYS A 194 1.37 -27.92 2.78
N THR A 195 1.94 -26.73 2.91
CA THR A 195 1.25 -25.57 3.48
C THR A 195 0.10 -25.11 2.57
N PRO A 196 -1.15 -25.15 3.05
CA PRO A 196 -2.28 -24.69 2.25
C PRO A 196 -2.32 -23.15 2.15
N PRO A 197 -2.90 -22.61 1.08
CA PRO A 197 -3.08 -21.16 0.92
C PRO A 197 -4.11 -20.60 1.91
N THR A 198 -3.95 -19.33 2.25
CA THR A 198 -4.81 -18.62 3.20
C THR A 198 -5.97 -17.95 2.49
N TYR A 199 -7.19 -18.36 2.85
CA TYR A 199 -8.43 -17.78 2.32
C TYR A 199 -9.19 -17.01 3.40
N MET A 200 -9.33 -15.70 3.21
CA MET A 200 -10.10 -14.82 4.09
C MET A 200 -11.45 -14.48 3.46
N LYS A 201 -12.55 -14.84 4.15
CA LYS A 201 -13.89 -14.43 3.72
C LYS A 201 -14.11 -12.95 4.02
N THR A 202 -14.08 -12.13 2.97
CA THR A 202 -14.31 -10.69 3.09
C THR A 202 -15.71 -10.34 2.59
N ASN A 203 -16.35 -9.38 3.26
CA ASN A 203 -17.50 -8.65 2.74
C ASN A 203 -17.02 -7.34 2.10
N LYS A 204 -17.88 -6.63 1.37
CA LYS A 204 -17.58 -5.32 0.76
C LYS A 204 -16.94 -4.33 1.72
N PHE A 205 -17.35 -4.35 2.99
CA PHE A 205 -16.81 -3.50 4.04
C PHE A 205 -15.40 -3.93 4.49
N THR A 206 -15.20 -5.22 4.78
CA THR A 206 -13.93 -5.73 5.32
C THR A 206 -12.87 -5.89 4.24
N GLN A 207 -13.25 -5.98 2.97
CA GLN A 207 -12.33 -6.16 1.85
C GLN A 207 -11.31 -5.02 1.77
N SER A 208 -11.75 -3.76 1.94
CA SER A 208 -10.85 -2.60 1.91
C SER A 208 -9.78 -2.69 3.00
N PHE A 209 -10.16 -3.06 4.22
CA PHE A 209 -9.22 -3.21 5.33
C PHE A 209 -8.29 -4.40 5.13
N GLN A 210 -8.81 -5.52 4.61
CA GLN A 210 -8.01 -6.69 4.32
C GLN A 210 -6.94 -6.41 3.26
N LEU A 211 -7.27 -5.65 2.20
CA LEU A 211 -6.29 -5.25 1.18
C LEU A 211 -5.10 -4.48 1.75
N ILE A 212 -5.32 -3.62 2.77
CA ILE A 212 -4.23 -2.91 3.45
C ILE A 212 -3.34 -3.87 4.24
N VAL A 213 -3.93 -4.90 4.84
CA VAL A 213 -3.18 -5.91 5.59
C VAL A 213 -2.40 -6.81 4.65
N ASP A 214 -3.05 -7.31 3.59
CA ASP A 214 -2.44 -8.19 2.59
C ASP A 214 -1.29 -7.50 1.84
N ALA A 215 -1.32 -6.17 1.73
CA ALA A 215 -0.23 -5.37 1.17
C ALA A 215 1.05 -5.38 2.04
N TYR A 216 0.95 -5.64 3.35
CA TYR A 216 2.11 -5.86 4.21
C TYR A 216 2.64 -7.29 4.07
N GLY A 217 1.73 -8.26 4.05
CA GLY A 217 2.05 -9.67 3.85
C GLY A 217 0.80 -10.54 3.97
N THR A 218 0.86 -11.76 3.44
CA THR A 218 -0.25 -12.71 3.59
C THR A 218 -0.10 -13.46 4.91
N SER A 219 -1.19 -13.57 5.68
CA SER A 219 -1.18 -14.33 6.94
C SER A 219 -0.90 -15.82 6.70
N LYS A 220 -0.19 -16.47 7.62
CA LYS A 220 0.01 -17.92 7.58
C LYS A 220 -1.32 -18.65 7.74
N TYR A 221 -1.40 -19.88 7.22
CA TYR A 221 -2.60 -20.69 7.33
C TYR A 221 -3.01 -20.89 8.80
N GLN A 222 -4.28 -20.60 9.10
CA GLN A 222 -4.88 -20.63 10.45
C GLN A 222 -4.27 -19.66 11.48
N GLU A 223 -3.52 -18.66 11.05
CA GLU A 223 -3.08 -17.55 11.91
C GLU A 223 -4.23 -16.59 12.21
N VAL A 224 -4.17 -15.90 13.37
CA VAL A 224 -5.10 -14.81 13.69
C VAL A 224 -4.93 -13.68 12.66
N ASN A 225 -6.02 -13.34 11.98
CA ASN A 225 -6.04 -12.28 10.99
C ASN A 225 -5.95 -10.88 11.67
N PRO A 226 -4.90 -10.07 11.39
CA PRO A 226 -4.80 -8.72 11.92
C PRO A 226 -5.77 -7.72 11.29
N GLY A 227 -6.43 -8.08 10.19
CA GLY A 227 -7.46 -7.25 9.55
C GLY A 227 -8.65 -6.95 10.46
N LEU A 228 -9.06 -7.90 11.30
CA LEU A 228 -10.21 -7.72 12.19
C LEU A 228 -10.03 -6.59 13.22
N PRO A 229 -8.94 -6.55 14.03
CA PRO A 229 -8.70 -5.43 14.93
C PRO A 229 -8.42 -4.12 14.18
N THR A 230 -7.74 -4.21 13.02
CA THR A 230 -7.41 -3.04 12.18
C THR A 230 -8.65 -2.26 11.76
N ILE A 231 -9.82 -2.90 11.57
CA ILE A 231 -11.08 -2.22 11.24
C ILE A 231 -11.41 -1.08 12.23
N VAL A 232 -11.08 -1.24 13.52
CA VAL A 232 -11.38 -0.26 14.56
C VAL A 232 -10.14 0.55 14.95
N THR A 233 -9.01 -0.12 15.16
CA THR A 233 -7.79 0.55 15.66
C THR A 233 -7.19 1.50 14.64
N PHE A 234 -7.23 1.17 13.35
CA PHE A 234 -6.64 2.01 12.31
C PHE A 234 -7.35 3.35 12.16
N PRO A 235 -8.69 3.40 12.02
CA PRO A 235 -9.43 4.65 12.02
C PRO A 235 -9.31 5.44 13.33
N PHE A 236 -9.20 4.75 14.48
CA PHE A 236 -9.06 5.40 15.78
C PHE A 236 -7.70 6.11 15.94
N PHE A 237 -6.60 5.47 15.54
CA PHE A 237 -5.28 6.11 15.57
C PHE A 237 -5.17 7.28 14.59
N PHE A 238 -5.78 7.14 13.42
CA PHE A 238 -5.94 8.25 12.49
C PHE A 238 -6.70 9.43 13.15
N ALA A 239 -7.80 9.15 13.83
CA ALA A 239 -8.61 10.16 14.51
C ALA A 239 -7.87 10.91 15.63
N VAL A 240 -6.95 10.25 16.34
CA VAL A 240 -6.10 10.88 17.36
C VAL A 240 -5.14 11.90 16.74
N MET A 241 -4.59 11.60 15.56
CA MET A 241 -3.73 12.52 14.80
C MET A 241 -4.54 13.64 14.14
N PHE A 242 -5.69 13.31 13.53
CA PHE A 242 -6.53 14.21 12.75
C PHE A 242 -7.77 14.68 13.52
N GLY A 243 -7.58 15.07 14.78
CA GLY A 243 -8.67 15.37 15.70
C GLY A 243 -9.25 16.78 15.53
N ASP A 244 -9.90 17.07 14.40
CA ASP A 244 -10.68 18.31 14.18
C ASP A 244 -12.09 17.93 13.71
N PHE A 245 -13.11 18.44 14.41
CA PHE A 245 -14.50 18.13 14.11
C PHE A 245 -14.93 18.64 12.72
N GLY A 246 -14.49 19.84 12.34
CA GLY A 246 -14.85 20.47 11.07
C GLY A 246 -14.27 19.74 9.87
N HIS A 247 -12.97 19.43 9.92
CA HIS A 247 -12.31 18.65 8.86
C HIS A 247 -12.87 17.22 8.77
N ALA A 248 -13.13 16.57 9.90
CA ALA A 248 -13.74 15.25 9.94
C ALA A 248 -15.15 15.23 9.31
N MET A 249 -15.96 16.28 9.55
CA MET A 249 -17.27 16.43 8.90
C MET A 249 -17.15 16.49 7.37
N LEU A 250 -16.17 17.22 6.83
CA LEU A 250 -15.93 17.26 5.38
C LEU A 250 -15.53 15.89 4.82
N MET A 251 -14.63 15.18 5.50
CA MET A 251 -14.22 13.83 5.09
C MET A 251 -15.36 12.82 5.14
N THR A 252 -16.21 12.85 6.17
CA THR A 252 -17.39 11.97 6.25
C THR A 252 -18.39 12.26 5.14
N MET A 253 -18.64 13.53 4.81
CA MET A 253 -19.52 13.91 3.70
C MET A 253 -18.99 13.39 2.36
N LEU A 254 -17.68 13.50 2.12
CA LEU A 254 -17.05 12.99 0.91
C LEU A 254 -17.14 11.45 0.83
N ALA A 255 -16.87 10.75 1.93
CA ALA A 255 -16.98 9.30 2.00
C ALA A 255 -18.43 8.81 1.76
N ILE A 256 -19.42 9.47 2.36
CA ILE A 256 -20.84 9.18 2.13
C ILE A 256 -21.20 9.41 0.66
N THR A 257 -20.72 10.49 0.05
CA THR A 257 -20.97 10.79 -1.37
C THR A 257 -20.43 9.68 -2.28
N LEU A 258 -19.22 9.17 -2.02
CA LEU A 258 -18.65 8.04 -2.76
C LEU A 258 -19.46 6.75 -2.59
N ILE A 259 -20.02 6.51 -1.40
CA ILE A 259 -20.86 5.34 -1.12
C ILE A 259 -22.23 5.46 -1.82
N LEU A 260 -22.85 6.63 -1.80
CA LEU A 260 -24.15 6.85 -2.47
C LEU A 260 -24.05 6.68 -3.99
N PHE A 261 -22.93 7.10 -4.59
CA PHE A 261 -22.69 6.98 -6.03
C PHE A 261 -21.98 5.69 -6.47
N GLU A 262 -21.91 4.65 -5.62
CA GLU A 262 -21.19 3.40 -5.87
C GLU A 262 -21.53 2.76 -7.22
N ARG A 263 -22.83 2.68 -7.57
CA ARG A 263 -23.29 2.03 -8.82
C ARG A 263 -22.87 2.77 -10.08
N LYS A 264 -22.72 4.10 -10.00
CA LYS A 264 -22.35 4.95 -11.14
C LYS A 264 -20.83 4.96 -11.30
N LEU A 265 -20.11 5.09 -10.19
CA LEU A 265 -18.64 5.09 -10.15
C LEU A 265 -18.06 3.73 -10.52
N GLY A 266 -18.64 2.63 -10.07
CA GLY A 266 -18.17 1.28 -10.40
C GLY A 266 -18.33 0.87 -11.87
N LYS A 267 -19.06 1.64 -12.69
CA LYS A 267 -19.19 1.40 -14.14
C LYS A 267 -18.24 2.25 -14.97
N THR A 268 -17.66 3.30 -14.38
CA THR A 268 -16.79 4.24 -15.08
C THR A 268 -15.35 3.83 -14.84
N LYS A 269 -14.50 3.91 -15.86
CA LYS A 269 -13.04 3.84 -15.66
C LYS A 269 -12.62 5.08 -14.88
N LEU A 270 -12.26 4.87 -13.62
CA LEU A 270 -11.76 5.90 -12.74
C LEU A 270 -10.24 6.03 -12.92
N ASP A 271 -9.73 7.26 -12.82
CA ASP A 271 -8.30 7.52 -12.74
C ASP A 271 -7.70 6.82 -11.52
N GLU A 272 -6.40 6.47 -11.55
CA GLU A 272 -5.76 5.61 -10.55
C GLU A 272 -5.98 6.10 -9.11
N LEU A 273 -5.81 7.40 -8.87
CA LEU A 273 -6.02 8.01 -7.55
C LEU A 273 -7.50 7.90 -7.11
N SER A 274 -8.43 8.13 -8.02
CA SER A 274 -9.86 8.04 -7.73
C SER A 274 -10.33 6.59 -7.54
N SER A 275 -9.67 5.63 -8.21
CA SER A 275 -9.87 4.19 -8.00
C SER A 275 -9.41 3.75 -6.61
N MET A 276 -8.24 4.25 -6.16
CA MET A 276 -7.75 4.01 -4.80
C MET A 276 -8.68 4.61 -3.73
N ALA A 277 -9.16 5.84 -3.94
CA ALA A 277 -10.13 6.45 -3.03
C ALA A 277 -11.46 5.68 -3.01
N PHE A 278 -11.89 5.13 -4.15
CA PHE A 278 -13.12 4.35 -4.27
C PHE A 278 -13.03 2.98 -3.59
N SER A 279 -11.88 2.29 -3.72
CA SER A 279 -11.63 1.01 -3.05
C SER A 279 -11.54 1.20 -1.52
N GLY A 280 -11.01 2.33 -1.06
CA GLY A 280 -10.90 2.71 0.36
C GLY A 280 -12.12 3.41 0.97
N ARG A 281 -13.28 3.47 0.29
CA ARG A 281 -14.44 4.30 0.72
C ARG A 281 -14.92 4.04 2.15
N TYR A 282 -14.96 2.78 2.59
CA TYR A 282 -15.39 2.43 3.94
C TYR A 282 -14.37 2.79 5.01
N ILE A 283 -13.08 2.78 4.65
CA ILE A 283 -12.00 3.22 5.54
C ILE A 283 -12.10 4.72 5.76
N MET A 284 -12.30 5.48 4.70
CA MET A 284 -12.50 6.93 4.77
C MET A 284 -13.72 7.31 5.62
N LEU A 285 -14.82 6.56 5.50
CA LEU A 285 -16.01 6.75 6.34
C LEU A 285 -15.69 6.54 7.83
N MET A 286 -15.06 5.41 8.17
CA MET A 286 -14.71 5.10 9.57
C MET A 286 -13.71 6.12 10.14
N MET A 287 -12.70 6.50 9.35
CA MET A 287 -11.72 7.53 9.72
C MET A 287 -12.42 8.86 10.04
N GLY A 288 -13.36 9.29 9.20
CA GLY A 288 -14.11 10.52 9.44
C GLY A 288 -15.00 10.45 10.68
N ILE A 289 -15.70 9.34 10.93
CA ILE A 289 -16.57 9.20 12.11
C ILE A 289 -15.77 9.23 13.40
N PHE A 290 -14.65 8.49 13.46
CA PHE A 290 -13.79 8.53 14.65
C PHE A 290 -13.08 9.87 14.81
N ALA A 291 -12.65 10.51 13.71
CA ALA A 291 -12.05 11.85 13.78
C ALA A 291 -13.06 12.89 14.29
N MET A 292 -14.34 12.75 13.96
CA MET A 292 -15.41 13.59 14.50
C MET A 292 -15.55 13.39 16.01
N TYR A 293 -15.54 12.14 16.48
CA TYR A 293 -15.56 11.83 17.92
C TYR A 293 -14.34 12.41 18.66
N THR A 294 -13.14 12.26 18.11
CA THR A 294 -11.92 12.79 18.73
C THR A 294 -11.86 14.32 18.66
N GLY A 295 -12.34 14.94 17.58
CA GLY A 295 -12.46 16.39 17.46
C GLY A 295 -13.37 17.00 18.53
N LEU A 296 -14.47 16.30 18.87
CA LEU A 296 -15.31 16.66 20.00
C LEU A 296 -14.61 16.51 21.36
N ILE A 297 -13.78 15.48 21.54
CA ILE A 297 -12.96 15.32 22.76
C ILE A 297 -11.92 16.44 22.88
N TYR A 298 -11.27 16.82 21.78
CA TYR A 298 -10.33 17.94 21.78
C TYR A 298 -11.02 19.30 21.85
N ASN A 299 -12.34 19.34 21.66
CA ASN A 299 -13.14 20.55 21.62
C ASN A 299 -12.58 21.56 20.61
N ASP A 300 -12.33 21.09 19.38
CA ASP A 300 -11.78 21.89 18.29
C ASP A 300 -12.61 21.71 17.01
N ILE A 301 -13.14 22.83 16.49
CA ILE A 301 -13.82 22.96 15.21
C ILE A 301 -13.17 24.08 14.41
N PHE A 302 -12.47 23.74 13.32
CA PHE A 302 -11.78 24.73 12.47
C PHE A 302 -10.95 25.75 13.28
N SER A 303 -10.21 25.29 14.31
CA SER A 303 -9.41 26.08 15.25
C SER A 303 -10.14 26.86 16.35
N LYS A 304 -11.47 26.68 16.48
CA LYS A 304 -12.30 27.32 17.52
C LYS A 304 -12.88 26.26 18.47
N SER A 305 -13.06 26.64 19.73
CA SER A 305 -13.73 25.79 20.73
C SER A 305 -15.24 25.87 20.63
N MET A 306 -15.94 24.84 21.11
CA MET A 306 -17.39 24.84 21.32
C MET A 306 -17.75 25.07 22.79
N ASP A 307 -18.76 25.91 22.99
CA ASP A 307 -19.26 26.31 24.32
C ASP A 307 -20.38 25.35 24.79
N LEU A 308 -20.11 24.03 24.82
CA LEU A 308 -21.16 23.02 25.05
C LEU A 308 -21.66 22.99 26.51
N PHE A 309 -20.75 23.15 27.48
CA PHE A 309 -21.07 23.14 28.91
C PHE A 309 -20.45 24.35 29.61
N GLN A 310 -20.86 24.63 30.84
CA GLN A 310 -20.20 25.65 31.66
C GLN A 310 -18.74 25.27 31.90
N SER A 311 -17.82 26.22 31.71
CA SER A 311 -16.38 26.07 31.98
C SER A 311 -16.14 25.80 33.46
N ALA A 312 -15.12 24.98 33.74
CA ALA A 312 -14.64 24.72 35.08
C ALA A 312 -13.75 25.85 35.63
N TRP A 313 -13.38 26.79 34.78
CA TRP A 313 -12.58 27.96 35.13
C TRP A 313 -13.44 29.22 35.22
N SER A 314 -13.23 30.00 36.27
CA SER A 314 -13.74 31.37 36.39
C SER A 314 -12.62 32.36 36.21
N TRP A 315 -12.84 33.31 35.32
CA TRP A 315 -12.06 34.54 35.27
C TRP A 315 -12.53 35.45 36.42
N PRO A 316 -11.62 36.09 37.16
CA PRO A 316 -11.98 37.16 38.09
C PRO A 316 -12.84 38.27 37.44
N GLU A 317 -13.54 39.10 38.22
CA GLU A 317 -14.47 40.12 37.68
C GLU A 317 -13.82 41.52 37.55
N ASP A 318 -12.71 41.76 38.27
CA ASP A 318 -12.01 43.05 38.30
C ASP A 318 -10.69 42.99 37.50
N PHE A 319 -10.66 43.53 36.28
CA PHE A 319 -9.44 43.63 35.46
C PHE A 319 -9.21 45.03 34.90
N ASN A 320 -7.94 45.45 34.92
CA ASN A 320 -7.46 46.56 34.11
C ASN A 320 -7.07 46.04 32.70
N GLU A 321 -7.36 46.81 31.66
CA GLU A 321 -6.90 46.51 30.30
C GLU A 321 -5.35 46.45 30.29
N ASN A 322 -4.79 45.26 29.98
CA ASN A 322 -3.36 44.88 29.89
C ASN A 322 -2.71 44.15 31.10
N GLU A 323 -3.45 43.75 32.14
CA GLU A 323 -2.88 42.88 33.19
C GLU A 323 -3.04 41.38 32.87
N THR A 324 -2.02 40.58 33.22
CA THR A 324 -2.10 39.11 33.10
C THR A 324 -2.98 38.54 34.21
N VAL A 325 -4.06 37.89 33.80
CA VAL A 325 -5.05 37.31 34.71
C VAL A 325 -4.81 35.82 34.88
N PHE A 326 -4.92 35.33 36.11
CA PHE A 326 -4.98 33.90 36.39
C PHE A 326 -6.44 33.47 36.60
N ALA A 327 -6.88 32.45 35.86
CA ALA A 327 -8.18 31.84 36.08
C ALA A 327 -8.15 30.92 37.32
N GLU A 328 -9.18 30.99 38.15
CA GLU A 328 -9.33 30.11 39.31
C GLU A 328 -10.26 28.94 38.98
N LEU A 329 -9.98 27.76 39.55
CA LEU A 329 -10.80 26.57 39.36
C LEU A 329 -12.08 26.69 40.21
N LYS A 330 -13.26 26.49 39.61
CA LYS A 330 -14.55 26.46 40.32
C LYS A 330 -14.68 25.20 41.19
N GLY A 331 -14.01 25.18 42.33
CA GLY A 331 -14.14 24.13 43.34
C GLY A 331 -13.95 22.72 42.76
N SER A 332 -14.91 21.81 42.99
CA SER A 332 -14.86 20.40 42.55
C SER A 332 -15.47 20.13 41.17
N TYR A 333 -15.89 21.16 40.43
CA TYR A 333 -16.54 20.96 39.13
C TYR A 333 -15.49 20.70 38.04
N ARG A 334 -15.65 19.60 37.31
CA ARG A 334 -14.81 19.24 36.16
C ARG A 334 -15.66 19.23 34.90
N TYR A 335 -15.10 19.75 33.81
CA TYR A 335 -15.77 19.75 32.51
C TYR A 335 -16.15 18.31 32.11
N PRO A 336 -17.44 18.03 31.82
CA PRO A 336 -17.94 16.66 31.74
C PRO A 336 -17.49 15.91 30.48
N PHE A 337 -17.16 16.61 29.40
CA PHE A 337 -16.88 15.97 28.12
C PHE A 337 -15.85 16.74 27.29
N GLY A 338 -14.64 16.19 27.16
CA GLY A 338 -13.57 16.76 26.34
C GLY A 338 -12.71 17.82 27.06
N LEU A 339 -11.99 18.61 26.28
CA LEU A 339 -11.21 19.73 26.76
C LEU A 339 -12.11 20.94 27.04
N ASP A 340 -11.84 21.63 28.15
CA ASP A 340 -12.59 22.81 28.56
C ASP A 340 -12.31 23.97 27.58
N TRP A 341 -13.36 24.64 27.11
CA TRP A 341 -13.25 25.78 26.20
C TRP A 341 -12.56 26.99 26.85
N GLY A 342 -12.54 27.07 28.19
CA GLY A 342 -11.82 28.12 28.92
C GLY A 342 -10.30 28.14 28.68
N TRP A 343 -9.72 27.06 28.11
CA TRP A 343 -8.31 27.04 27.71
C TRP A 343 -8.04 27.73 26.37
N HIS A 344 -9.08 27.97 25.56
CA HIS A 344 -8.93 28.63 24.27
C HIS A 344 -8.49 30.09 24.45
N GLY A 345 -7.47 30.52 23.70
CA GLY A 345 -6.93 31.88 23.79
C GLY A 345 -6.02 32.17 24.99
N THR A 346 -5.74 31.18 25.86
CA THR A 346 -4.81 31.36 26.98
C THR A 346 -3.36 31.18 26.56
N ASP A 347 -2.44 31.98 27.13
CA ASP A 347 -1.00 31.90 26.84
C ASP A 347 -0.41 30.52 27.18
N ASN A 348 -0.97 29.85 28.18
CA ASN A 348 -0.50 28.54 28.68
C ASN A 348 -1.17 27.33 28.01
N ASN A 349 -2.06 27.52 27.02
CA ASN A 349 -2.77 26.42 26.36
C ASN A 349 -1.81 25.40 25.74
N LEU A 350 -0.77 25.88 25.04
CA LEU A 350 0.17 25.01 24.36
C LEU A 350 0.92 24.10 25.35
N LEU A 351 1.28 24.62 26.52
CA LEU A 351 1.98 23.86 27.56
C LEU A 351 1.09 22.73 28.11
N PHE A 352 -0.18 23.03 28.38
CA PHE A 352 -1.15 22.05 28.87
C PHE A 352 -1.46 20.98 27.81
N THR A 353 -1.82 21.40 26.59
CA THR A 353 -2.20 20.52 25.49
C THR A 353 -1.05 19.61 25.05
N ASN A 354 0.19 20.13 25.06
CA ASN A 354 1.38 19.34 24.78
C ASN A 354 1.56 18.22 25.82
N SER A 355 1.56 18.56 27.11
CA SER A 355 1.70 17.58 28.20
C SER A 355 0.61 16.51 28.18
N TYR A 356 -0.63 16.91 27.89
CA TYR A 356 -1.78 16.00 27.78
C TYR A 356 -1.65 15.05 26.58
N LYS A 357 -1.48 15.57 25.37
CA LYS A 357 -1.42 14.76 24.14
C LYS A 357 -0.22 13.83 24.11
N MET A 358 0.94 14.26 24.65
CA MET A 358 2.13 13.41 24.77
C MET A 358 1.85 12.19 25.65
N LYS A 359 1.26 12.39 26.83
CA LYS A 359 0.92 11.29 27.77
C LYS A 359 -0.15 10.37 27.20
N LEU A 360 -1.19 10.93 26.56
CA LEU A 360 -2.22 10.16 25.87
C LEU A 360 -1.61 9.23 24.82
N SER A 361 -0.65 9.72 24.03
CA SER A 361 0.02 8.93 23.00
C SER A 361 0.78 7.72 23.57
N ILE A 362 1.44 7.89 24.72
CA ILE A 362 2.14 6.79 25.41
C ILE A 362 1.15 5.75 25.92
N ILE A 363 0.02 6.17 26.52
CA ILE A 363 -1.02 5.27 27.03
C ILE A 363 -1.65 4.44 25.89
N LEU A 364 -2.02 5.11 24.79
CA LEU A 364 -2.58 4.44 23.62
C LEU A 364 -1.59 3.48 22.98
N GLY A 365 -0.31 3.90 22.87
CA GLY A 365 0.76 3.05 22.36
C GLY A 365 0.97 1.79 23.19
N TRP A 366 1.09 1.92 24.51
CA TRP A 366 1.19 0.78 25.42
C TRP A 366 -0.03 -0.15 25.30
N SER A 367 -1.24 0.39 25.25
CA SER A 367 -2.48 -0.40 25.15
C SER A 367 -2.52 -1.22 23.86
N HIS A 368 -2.20 -0.60 22.72
CA HIS A 368 -2.20 -1.25 21.41
C HIS A 368 -1.10 -2.30 21.27
N MET A 369 0.11 -2.00 21.76
CA MET A 369 1.22 -2.94 21.76
C MET A 369 0.96 -4.15 22.66
N THR A 370 0.37 -3.94 23.84
CA THR A 370 -0.02 -5.03 24.75
C THR A 370 -1.10 -5.91 24.11
N TYR A 371 -2.10 -5.29 23.47
CA TYR A 371 -3.13 -6.00 22.74
C TYR A 371 -2.56 -6.87 21.60
N SER A 372 -1.60 -6.34 20.83
CA SER A 372 -0.90 -7.10 19.79
C SER A 372 -0.10 -8.28 20.37
N LEU A 373 0.63 -8.09 21.48
CA LEU A 373 1.32 -9.20 22.16
C LEU A 373 0.35 -10.29 22.61
N CYS A 374 -0.83 -9.94 23.11
CA CYS A 374 -1.87 -10.91 23.46
C CYS A 374 -2.33 -11.76 22.27
N GLN A 375 -2.28 -11.26 21.03
CA GLN A 375 -2.61 -12.06 19.84
C GLN A 375 -1.57 -13.14 19.56
N SER A 376 -0.29 -12.86 19.83
CA SER A 376 0.77 -13.87 19.75
C SER A 376 0.49 -15.07 20.68
N PHE A 377 -0.05 -14.82 21.87
CA PHE A 377 -0.50 -15.89 22.77
C PHE A 377 -1.66 -16.72 22.19
N VAL A 378 -2.62 -16.07 21.53
CA VAL A 378 -3.74 -16.79 20.87
C VAL A 378 -3.21 -17.69 19.76
N ASN A 379 -2.27 -17.20 18.95
CA ASN A 379 -1.60 -17.99 17.91
C ASN A 379 -0.88 -19.20 18.52
N ALA A 380 -0.03 -19.00 19.54
CA ALA A 380 0.72 -20.08 20.18
C ALA A 380 -0.20 -21.15 20.81
N ARG A 381 -1.33 -20.73 21.39
CA ARG A 381 -2.36 -21.64 21.92
C ARG A 381 -3.06 -22.43 20.81
N HIS A 382 -3.36 -21.79 19.67
CA HIS A 382 -4.02 -22.44 18.54
C HIS A 382 -3.12 -23.50 17.88
N PHE A 383 -1.85 -23.18 17.64
CA PHE A 383 -0.86 -24.12 17.10
C PHE A 383 -0.36 -25.17 18.11
N LYS A 384 -0.85 -25.14 19.36
CA LYS A 384 -0.51 -26.07 20.44
C LYS A 384 1.00 -26.19 20.70
N LYS A 385 1.72 -25.07 20.62
CA LYS A 385 3.17 -25.01 20.90
C LYS A 385 3.41 -24.41 22.28
N PRO A 386 3.50 -25.22 23.35
CA PRO A 386 3.69 -24.71 24.71
C PRO A 386 5.02 -23.97 24.88
N ILE A 387 6.02 -24.32 24.06
CA ILE A 387 7.35 -23.70 24.11
C ILE A 387 7.34 -22.23 23.69
N GLU A 388 6.53 -21.84 22.71
CA GLU A 388 6.41 -20.44 22.28
C GLU A 388 5.75 -19.58 23.38
N ILE A 389 4.84 -20.17 24.16
CA ILE A 389 4.18 -19.50 25.29
C ILE A 389 5.17 -19.22 26.41
N TRP A 390 5.87 -20.25 26.89
CA TRP A 390 6.79 -20.12 28.03
C TRP A 390 8.12 -19.46 27.67
N GLY A 391 8.62 -19.66 26.45
CA GLY A 391 9.92 -19.16 25.99
C GLY A 391 9.90 -17.73 25.47
N ASN A 392 8.86 -17.35 24.72
CA ASN A 392 8.82 -16.04 24.06
C ASN A 392 7.75 -15.13 24.67
N PHE A 393 6.50 -15.60 24.78
CA PHE A 393 5.39 -14.74 25.19
C PHE A 393 5.46 -14.30 26.66
N VAL A 394 5.62 -15.23 27.61
CA VAL A 394 5.61 -14.90 29.04
C VAL A 394 6.77 -13.97 29.43
N PRO A 395 8.04 -14.26 29.05
CA PRO A 395 9.14 -13.38 29.41
C PRO A 395 9.03 -12.02 28.71
N GLY A 396 8.60 -12.00 27.44
CA GLY A 396 8.39 -10.77 26.68
C GLY A 396 7.29 -9.88 27.28
N MET A 397 6.17 -10.46 27.70
CA MET A 397 5.07 -9.74 28.35
C MET A 397 5.48 -9.16 29.70
N ILE A 398 6.17 -9.95 30.53
CA ILE A 398 6.66 -9.49 31.84
C ILE A 398 7.67 -8.36 31.66
N PHE A 399 8.62 -8.50 30.73
CA PHE A 399 9.61 -7.47 30.41
C PHE A 399 8.93 -6.15 29.98
N PHE A 400 8.00 -6.23 29.03
CA PHE A 400 7.30 -5.06 28.51
C PHE A 400 6.43 -4.36 29.57
N GLN A 401 5.68 -5.13 30.37
CA GLN A 401 4.81 -4.59 31.41
C GLN A 401 5.61 -3.99 32.58
N SER A 402 6.77 -4.57 32.92
CA SER A 402 7.60 -4.08 34.03
C SER A 402 8.17 -2.68 33.79
N ILE A 403 8.46 -2.33 32.53
CA ILE A 403 9.01 -1.02 32.16
C ILE A 403 7.88 -0.06 31.74
N PHE A 404 7.18 -0.38 30.66
CA PHE A 404 6.22 0.53 30.04
C PHE A 404 4.85 0.50 30.71
N GLY A 405 4.43 -0.66 31.21
CA GLY A 405 3.23 -0.76 32.03
C GLY A 405 3.36 0.04 33.32
N TYR A 406 4.53 0.02 33.95
CA TYR A 406 4.83 0.88 35.10
C TYR A 406 4.78 2.36 34.74
N LEU A 407 5.36 2.77 33.60
CA LEU A 407 5.26 4.15 33.12
C LEU A 407 3.80 4.60 32.98
N VAL A 408 2.94 3.80 32.33
CA VAL A 408 1.51 4.11 32.19
C VAL A 408 0.81 4.20 33.54
N PHE A 409 1.10 3.27 34.45
CA PHE A 409 0.57 3.30 35.81
C PHE A 409 0.94 4.62 36.52
N THR A 410 2.20 5.06 36.45
CA THR A 410 2.62 6.33 37.06
C THR A 410 1.97 7.57 36.43
N ILE A 411 1.66 7.55 35.13
CA ILE A 411 0.91 8.62 34.46
C ILE A 411 -0.51 8.71 35.04
N ILE A 412 -1.23 7.59 35.09
CA ILE A 412 -2.62 7.53 35.59
C ILE A 412 -2.67 7.88 37.08
N TYR A 413 -1.70 7.39 37.86
CA TYR A 413 -1.60 7.71 39.28
C TYR A 413 -1.34 9.21 39.48
N LYS A 414 -0.41 9.80 38.73
CA LYS A 414 -0.15 11.24 38.79
C LYS A 414 -1.38 12.09 38.46
N TRP A 415 -2.25 11.63 37.56
CA TRP A 415 -3.51 12.30 37.24
C TRP A 415 -4.59 12.15 38.32
N SER A 416 -4.47 11.14 39.18
CA SER A 416 -5.48 10.82 40.21
C SER A 416 -5.21 11.52 41.55
N VAL A 417 -4.01 12.09 41.75
CA VAL A 417 -3.58 12.75 42.99
C VAL A 417 -3.59 14.26 42.81
N ASP A 418 -4.20 14.98 43.76
CA ASP A 418 -4.19 16.44 43.81
C ASP A 418 -2.92 16.96 44.51
N TRP A 419 -1.96 17.42 43.71
CA TRP A 419 -0.66 17.92 44.18
C TRP A 419 -0.76 19.29 44.86
N ASN A 420 -1.73 20.12 44.46
CA ASN A 420 -1.88 21.48 44.99
C ASN A 420 -2.42 21.45 46.43
N GLY A 421 -3.37 20.54 46.71
CA GLY A 421 -3.90 20.34 48.06
C GLY A 421 -2.91 19.69 49.05
N LEU A 422 -1.92 18.96 48.54
CA LEU A 422 -0.90 18.27 49.35
C LEU A 422 0.36 19.12 49.62
N GLY A 423 0.59 20.20 48.85
CA GLY A 423 1.77 21.06 49.00
C GLY A 423 3.10 20.38 48.63
N LEU A 424 3.06 19.26 47.91
CA LEU A 424 4.24 18.50 47.47
C LEU A 424 4.60 18.86 46.01
N PRO A 425 5.90 18.92 45.65
CA PRO A 425 6.30 19.12 44.27
C PRO A 425 5.86 17.95 43.39
N ALA A 426 5.26 18.24 42.24
CA ALA A 426 4.79 17.21 41.32
C ALA A 426 5.96 16.60 40.52
N PRO A 427 6.31 15.31 40.68
CA PRO A 427 7.52 14.72 40.11
C PRO A 427 7.52 14.67 38.58
N GLY A 428 8.69 14.81 37.97
CA GLY A 428 8.90 14.65 36.53
C GLY A 428 8.95 13.17 36.12
N LEU A 429 7.94 12.69 35.40
CA LEU A 429 7.83 11.26 35.00
C LEU A 429 8.98 10.81 34.07
N LEU A 430 9.48 11.70 33.21
CA LEU A 430 10.60 11.42 32.31
C LEU A 430 11.91 11.23 33.10
N ASN A 431 12.21 12.16 34.01
CA ASN A 431 13.39 12.08 34.87
C ASN A 431 13.35 10.83 35.76
N MET A 432 12.18 10.52 36.31
CA MET A 432 11.96 9.28 37.07
C MET A 432 12.27 8.03 36.23
N LEU A 433 11.84 7.99 34.96
CA LEU A 433 12.14 6.85 34.07
C LEU A 433 13.64 6.75 33.73
N ILE A 434 14.32 7.88 33.50
CA ILE A 434 15.77 7.88 33.25
C ILE A 434 16.53 7.41 34.49
N PHE A 435 16.20 7.95 35.66
CA PHE A 435 16.88 7.59 36.92
C PHE A 435 16.59 6.14 37.34
N MET A 436 15.44 5.57 36.95
CA MET A 436 15.16 4.15 37.15
C MET A 436 16.24 3.25 36.53
N PHE A 437 16.79 3.61 35.37
CA PHE A 437 17.87 2.84 34.71
C PHE A 437 19.28 3.30 35.11
N LEU A 438 19.49 4.61 35.28
CA LEU A 438 20.84 5.17 35.47
C LEU A 438 21.29 5.19 36.94
N GLN A 439 20.36 5.35 37.89
CA GLN A 439 20.63 5.42 39.33
C GLN A 439 19.55 4.65 40.12
N PRO A 440 19.60 3.31 40.11
CA PRO A 440 18.54 2.50 40.72
C PRO A 440 18.42 2.76 42.22
N GLY A 441 17.27 3.26 42.65
CA GLY A 441 16.92 3.44 44.07
C GLY A 441 17.05 4.85 44.63
N ARG A 442 17.48 5.85 43.84
CA ARG A 442 17.41 7.27 44.22
C ARG A 442 16.15 7.89 43.61
N VAL A 443 15.23 8.34 44.46
CA VAL A 443 14.01 9.04 44.05
C VAL A 443 14.04 10.41 44.72
N ASP A 444 14.23 11.47 43.94
CA ASP A 444 14.35 12.84 44.48
C ASP A 444 12.98 13.34 44.99
N ASP A 445 11.89 13.05 44.26
CA ASP A 445 10.51 13.36 44.62
C ASP A 445 9.66 12.07 44.60
N GLU A 446 9.16 11.64 45.77
CA GLU A 446 8.36 10.40 45.88
C GLU A 446 6.93 10.59 45.33
N LEU A 447 6.53 9.71 44.40
CA LEU A 447 5.18 9.66 43.85
C LEU A 447 4.20 8.96 44.80
N TYR A 448 4.63 7.85 45.40
CA TYR A 448 3.88 7.07 46.36
C TYR A 448 4.84 6.40 47.35
N PRO A 449 4.39 6.12 48.60
CA PRO A 449 5.24 5.52 49.61
C PRO A 449 5.75 4.15 49.15
N GLY A 450 7.07 3.93 49.21
CA GLY A 450 7.72 2.66 48.83
C GLY A 450 8.13 2.54 47.35
N GLN A 451 8.05 3.62 46.57
CA GLN A 451 8.42 3.66 45.15
C GLN A 451 9.81 3.10 44.86
N ALA A 452 10.82 3.45 45.66
CA ALA A 452 12.20 3.02 45.44
C ALA A 452 12.35 1.49 45.50
N THR A 453 11.58 0.81 46.36
CA THR A 453 11.58 -0.65 46.48
C THR A 453 10.92 -1.30 45.26
N VAL A 454 9.77 -0.77 44.83
CA VAL A 454 9.05 -1.28 43.65
C VAL A 454 9.87 -1.13 42.37
N GLN A 455 10.51 0.02 42.15
CA GLN A 455 11.37 0.25 40.98
C GLN A 455 12.53 -0.73 40.90
N LYS A 456 13.19 -1.02 42.05
CA LYS A 456 14.27 -2.02 42.12
C LYS A 456 13.77 -3.43 41.78
N ILE A 457 12.61 -3.83 42.31
CA ILE A 457 12.01 -5.14 42.01
C ILE A 457 11.67 -5.25 40.53
N LEU A 458 11.03 -4.24 39.94
CA LEU A 458 10.64 -4.24 38.53
C LEU A 458 11.86 -4.30 37.60
N LEU A 459 12.92 -3.53 37.89
CA LEU A 459 14.15 -3.57 37.12
C LEU A 459 14.84 -4.94 37.21
N PHE A 460 14.86 -5.54 38.40
CA PHE A 460 15.43 -6.88 38.61
C PHE A 460 14.65 -7.96 37.87
N VAL A 461 13.31 -7.91 37.92
CA VAL A 461 12.44 -8.80 37.16
C VAL A 461 12.69 -8.65 35.66
N ALA A 462 12.75 -7.43 35.13
CA ALA A 462 13.03 -7.17 33.72
C ALA A 462 14.40 -7.72 33.29
N LEU A 463 15.44 -7.55 34.12
CA LEU A 463 16.79 -8.04 33.83
C LEU A 463 16.86 -9.57 33.79
N ILE A 464 16.13 -10.27 34.68
CA ILE A 464 16.05 -11.74 34.69
C ILE A 464 15.32 -12.28 33.45
N GLN A 465 14.35 -11.55 32.89
CA GLN A 465 13.62 -12.02 31.72
C GLN A 465 14.49 -12.08 30.45
N VAL A 466 15.55 -11.27 30.34
CA VAL A 466 16.41 -11.26 29.15
C VAL A 466 17.16 -12.59 28.96
N PRO A 467 17.87 -13.15 29.97
CA PRO A 467 18.43 -14.50 29.88
C PRO A 467 17.39 -15.59 29.67
N ILE A 468 16.19 -15.47 30.25
CA ILE A 468 15.12 -16.46 30.08
C ILE A 468 14.65 -16.49 28.63
N LEU A 469 14.39 -15.33 28.03
CA LEU A 469 13.97 -15.23 26.63
C LEU A 469 15.03 -15.78 25.67
N LEU A 470 16.32 -15.58 25.98
CA LEU A 470 17.44 -16.05 25.15
C LEU A 470 17.65 -17.57 25.25
N LEU A 471 17.65 -18.12 26.46
CA LEU A 471 18.12 -19.50 26.70
C LEU A 471 16.99 -20.53 26.77
N LEU A 472 15.77 -20.16 27.16
CA LEU A 472 14.73 -21.15 27.45
C LEU A 472 14.34 -21.96 26.21
N LYS A 473 14.12 -21.29 25.07
CA LYS A 473 13.67 -21.95 23.83
C LYS A 473 14.75 -22.88 23.22
N PRO A 474 16.00 -22.43 22.97
CA PRO A 474 17.02 -23.28 22.35
C PRO A 474 17.42 -24.46 23.26
N LEU A 475 17.52 -24.25 24.57
CA LEU A 475 17.87 -25.33 25.51
C LEU A 475 16.76 -26.37 25.63
N TYR A 476 15.49 -25.94 25.59
CA TYR A 476 14.37 -26.87 25.60
C TYR A 476 14.33 -27.72 24.32
N LEU A 477 14.48 -27.10 23.15
CA LEU A 477 14.52 -27.81 21.87
C LEU A 477 15.70 -28.80 21.82
N ARG A 478 16.87 -28.41 22.34
CA ARG A 478 18.02 -29.32 22.48
C ARG A 478 17.71 -30.51 23.38
N TRP A 479 17.03 -30.28 24.50
CA TRP A 479 16.63 -31.36 25.41
C TRP A 479 15.62 -32.31 24.75
N GLU A 480 14.63 -31.79 24.04
CA GLU A 480 13.65 -32.57 23.30
C GLU A 480 14.30 -33.39 22.18
N HIS A 481 15.18 -32.78 21.40
CA HIS A 481 15.94 -33.47 20.35
C HIS A 481 16.82 -34.60 20.91
N ASN A 482 17.54 -34.35 22.00
CA ASN A 482 18.35 -35.39 22.66
C ASN A 482 17.49 -36.51 23.23
N ARG A 483 16.29 -36.19 23.74
CA ARG A 483 15.32 -37.18 24.21
C ARG A 483 14.72 -38.00 23.07
N ALA A 484 14.40 -37.38 21.93
CA ALA A 484 13.92 -38.07 20.73
C ALA A 484 14.98 -39.05 20.20
N ARG A 485 16.27 -38.62 20.17
CA ARG A 485 17.39 -39.51 19.85
C ARG A 485 17.54 -40.66 20.86
N ALA A 486 17.39 -40.40 22.15
CA ALA A 486 17.44 -41.44 23.19
C ALA A 486 16.29 -42.46 23.11
N LEU A 487 15.13 -42.07 22.55
CA LEU A 487 13.98 -42.95 22.32
C LEU A 487 14.05 -43.72 20.99
N GLY A 488 15.13 -43.57 20.22
CA GLY A 488 15.38 -44.35 19.01
C GLY A 488 14.69 -43.84 17.74
N TYR A 489 14.08 -42.65 17.78
CA TYR A 489 13.57 -41.99 16.57
C TYR A 489 14.76 -41.41 15.76
N ARG A 490 15.41 -42.26 14.97
CA ARG A 490 16.38 -41.84 13.94
C ARG A 490 15.62 -41.50 12.66
N GLY A 491 16.00 -40.41 11.99
CA GLY A 491 15.45 -40.06 10.68
C GLY A 491 15.79 -41.15 9.66
N LEU A 492 14.86 -41.49 8.77
CA LEU A 492 15.06 -42.56 7.76
C LEU A 492 16.29 -42.34 6.85
N ASN A 493 16.83 -41.12 6.76
CA ASN A 493 18.04 -40.82 5.98
C ASN A 493 19.38 -41.00 6.75
N GLU A 494 19.37 -41.16 8.08
CA GLU A 494 20.60 -41.28 8.88
C GLU A 494 21.28 -42.66 8.72
N ALA A 495 20.52 -43.67 8.25
CA ALA A 495 21.03 -45.02 7.99
C ALA A 495 22.00 -45.09 6.79
N ALA A 496 21.93 -44.13 5.86
CA ALA A 496 22.75 -44.13 4.65
C ALA A 496 24.19 -43.66 4.89
N HIS A 497 24.45 -42.83 5.90
CA HIS A 497 25.78 -42.25 6.15
C HIS A 497 26.62 -42.97 7.21
N THR A 498 26.01 -43.82 8.05
CA THR A 498 26.72 -44.50 9.15
C THR A 498 27.09 -45.96 8.86
N SER A 499 26.61 -46.54 7.75
CA SER A 499 26.93 -47.92 7.36
C SER A 499 28.17 -48.04 6.46
N ALA A 500 28.86 -46.93 6.14
CA ALA A 500 29.99 -46.90 5.21
C ALA A 500 31.36 -46.58 5.88
N VAL A 501 31.44 -46.56 7.21
CA VAL A 501 32.65 -46.14 7.94
C VAL A 501 33.17 -47.19 8.91
N ASP A 502 32.58 -48.39 8.97
CA ASP A 502 33.04 -49.43 9.91
C ASP A 502 32.87 -50.84 9.32
N ASP A 503 33.60 -51.13 8.24
CA ASP A 503 34.14 -52.47 7.94
C ASP A 503 34.99 -52.38 6.65
N ASP A 504 36.32 -52.42 6.78
CA ASP A 504 37.23 -52.88 5.72
C ASP A 504 38.60 -53.21 6.34
N ASP A 505 38.67 -54.36 6.99
CA ASP A 505 39.90 -55.14 7.19
C ASP A 505 39.76 -56.50 6.48
N GLU A 506 40.68 -56.76 5.55
CA GLU A 506 41.17 -58.05 5.02
C GLU A 506 40.20 -59.25 4.84
N HIS A 507 39.84 -59.59 3.58
CA HIS A 507 40.33 -60.77 2.84
C HIS A 507 39.48 -61.17 1.62
N GLN A 508 40.16 -61.25 0.47
CA GLN A 508 40.09 -62.23 -0.62
C GLN A 508 38.92 -63.24 -0.77
N ASN A 509 38.46 -63.29 -2.03
CA ASN A 509 38.17 -64.48 -2.86
C ASN A 509 36.75 -65.09 -2.93
N LEU A 510 36.31 -65.24 -4.21
CA LEU A 510 35.51 -66.32 -4.84
C LEU A 510 33.99 -66.14 -5.06
N ILE A 511 33.67 -65.86 -6.35
CA ILE A 511 32.85 -66.66 -7.27
C ILE A 511 31.39 -67.04 -6.89
N SER A 512 30.48 -66.55 -7.75
CA SER A 512 29.21 -67.13 -8.25
C SER A 512 28.05 -67.45 -7.30
N GLY A 513 26.83 -67.08 -7.72
CA GLY A 513 25.61 -67.64 -7.16
C GLY A 513 24.33 -66.95 -7.61
N GLN A 514 23.90 -67.18 -8.84
CA GLN A 514 22.52 -66.99 -9.27
C GLN A 514 21.57 -67.82 -8.40
N ARG A 515 20.46 -67.24 -7.93
CA ARG A 515 19.21 -67.98 -7.65
C ARG A 515 17.98 -67.07 -7.50
N ASP A 516 17.06 -67.24 -8.45
CA ASP A 516 15.62 -66.99 -8.31
C ASP A 516 15.01 -67.77 -7.14
N SER A 517 13.97 -67.21 -6.51
CA SER A 517 12.74 -67.97 -6.26
C SER A 517 11.52 -67.08 -5.98
N MET A 518 10.47 -67.39 -6.72
CA MET A 518 9.11 -66.87 -6.77
C MET A 518 8.22 -67.30 -5.58
N GLY A 519 7.12 -66.56 -5.35
CA GLY A 519 5.86 -66.99 -4.70
C GLY A 519 5.61 -66.40 -3.30
N ASP A 520 4.40 -66.05 -2.86
CA ASP A 520 3.03 -65.99 -3.39
C ASP A 520 2.15 -65.29 -2.32
N GLY A 521 0.99 -64.74 -2.69
CA GLY A 521 -0.18 -64.61 -1.79
C GLY A 521 -0.41 -63.32 -0.95
N GLU A 522 -1.43 -62.56 -1.40
CA GLU A 522 -2.44 -61.82 -0.63
C GLU A 522 -2.18 -60.46 0.08
N GLU A 523 -2.97 -59.48 -0.39
CA GLU A 523 -3.51 -58.28 0.27
C GLU A 523 -2.54 -57.30 0.97
N GLY A 524 -1.75 -56.59 0.14
CA GLY A 524 -1.16 -55.31 0.50
C GLY A 524 -1.79 -54.19 -0.31
N ILE A 525 -2.50 -53.28 0.37
CA ILE A 525 -2.96 -52.00 -0.19
C ILE A 525 -1.76 -51.30 -0.84
N GLY A 526 -1.77 -51.20 -2.17
CA GLY A 526 -0.70 -50.60 -2.96
C GLY A 526 -0.55 -49.12 -2.62
N MET A 527 0.38 -48.80 -1.72
CA MET A 527 0.92 -47.46 -1.56
C MET A 527 1.83 -47.21 -2.78
N VAL A 528 1.27 -46.59 -3.81
CA VAL A 528 2.06 -46.06 -4.93
C VAL A 528 2.83 -44.87 -4.38
N THR A 529 4.05 -45.10 -3.92
CA THR A 529 5.03 -44.04 -3.63
C THR A 529 5.64 -43.60 -4.95
N GLN A 530 5.05 -42.56 -5.55
CA GLN A 530 5.61 -41.89 -6.72
C GLN A 530 6.13 -40.52 -6.27
N ASP A 531 7.43 -40.30 -6.48
CA ASP A 531 8.18 -39.05 -6.38
C ASP A 531 7.77 -38.05 -5.27
N MET A 532 8.44 -38.16 -4.12
CA MET A 532 8.65 -37.02 -3.23
C MET A 532 9.67 -36.07 -3.87
N GLY A 533 9.25 -35.34 -4.89
CA GLY A 533 9.92 -34.15 -5.40
C GLY A 533 9.58 -32.94 -4.53
N GLU A 534 10.61 -32.39 -3.89
CA GLU A 534 10.79 -31.01 -3.43
C GLU A 534 9.62 -30.32 -2.71
N GLY A 535 9.77 -30.04 -1.41
CA GLY A 535 8.91 -29.06 -0.75
C GLY A 535 9.02 -28.86 0.75
N GLU A 536 9.57 -29.79 1.52
CA GLU A 536 9.87 -29.58 2.94
C GLU A 536 11.14 -30.36 3.31
N GLU A 537 12.28 -29.70 3.14
CA GLU A 537 13.49 -30.09 3.85
C GLU A 537 13.16 -29.99 5.36
N HIS A 538 13.04 -31.14 6.02
CA HIS A 538 13.25 -31.18 7.45
C HIS A 538 14.71 -30.76 7.68
N HIS A 539 14.95 -29.46 7.87
CA HIS A 539 16.24 -28.95 8.32
C HIS A 539 16.66 -29.82 9.51
N GLU A 540 17.82 -30.46 9.39
CA GLU A 540 18.45 -31.11 10.54
C GLU A 540 18.48 -30.11 11.69
N PHE A 541 18.10 -30.53 12.90
CA PHE A 541 18.09 -29.63 14.05
C PHE A 541 19.51 -29.18 14.36
N GLU A 542 19.93 -28.06 13.77
CA GLU A 542 21.21 -27.45 14.07
C GLU A 542 21.04 -26.48 15.23
N PHE A 543 21.51 -26.92 16.40
CA PHE A 543 21.43 -26.12 17.62
C PHE A 543 22.09 -24.73 17.48
N SER A 544 23.14 -24.64 16.65
CA SER A 544 23.84 -23.37 16.37
C SER A 544 22.92 -22.36 15.70
N GLU A 545 22.19 -22.77 14.66
CA GLU A 545 21.29 -21.89 13.91
C GLU A 545 20.11 -21.40 14.76
N GLU A 546 19.45 -22.30 15.48
CA GLU A 546 18.33 -21.94 16.38
C GLU A 546 18.80 -20.98 17.48
N MET A 547 20.01 -21.17 18.01
CA MET A 547 20.59 -20.28 19.02
C MET A 547 20.88 -18.89 18.43
N ILE A 548 21.45 -18.80 17.22
CA ILE A 548 21.72 -17.51 16.55
C ILE A 548 20.40 -16.77 16.28
N HIS A 549 19.40 -17.46 15.73
CA HIS A 549 18.09 -16.87 15.45
C HIS A 549 17.42 -16.35 16.72
N GLN A 550 17.46 -17.12 17.81
CA GLN A 550 16.89 -16.69 19.09
C GLN A 550 17.65 -15.51 19.72
N VAL A 551 18.97 -15.44 19.59
CA VAL A 551 19.76 -14.29 20.05
C VAL A 551 19.35 -13.03 19.31
N ILE A 552 19.23 -13.09 17.98
CA ILE A 552 18.77 -11.97 17.14
C ILE A 552 17.37 -11.54 17.58
N HIS A 553 16.43 -12.48 17.66
CA HIS A 553 15.06 -12.22 18.09
C HIS A 553 14.99 -11.56 19.48
N THR A 554 15.83 -11.99 20.42
CA THR A 554 15.88 -11.42 21.79
C THR A 554 16.35 -9.96 21.77
N ILE A 555 17.46 -9.69 21.07
CA ILE A 555 18.03 -8.33 20.97
C ILE A 555 17.05 -7.40 20.25
N GLU A 556 16.50 -7.87 19.13
CA GLU A 556 15.53 -7.13 18.35
C GLU A 556 14.28 -6.82 19.18
N PHE A 557 13.71 -7.81 19.88
CA PHE A 557 12.54 -7.61 20.72
C PHE A 557 12.77 -6.56 21.82
N CYS A 558 13.89 -6.65 22.55
CA CYS A 558 14.21 -5.71 23.63
C CYS A 558 14.41 -4.28 23.12
N LEU A 559 15.15 -4.09 22.02
CA LEU A 559 15.37 -2.77 21.42
C LEU A 559 14.09 -2.20 20.80
N ASN A 560 13.30 -3.04 20.12
CA ASN A 560 12.04 -2.66 19.51
C ASN A 560 11.00 -2.26 20.56
N CYS A 561 11.00 -2.84 21.77
CA CYS A 561 10.10 -2.37 22.83
C CYS A 561 10.30 -0.88 23.17
N VAL A 562 11.55 -0.41 23.23
CA VAL A 562 11.87 1.00 23.47
C VAL A 562 11.57 1.86 22.25
N SER A 563 12.07 1.43 21.09
CA SER A 563 11.91 2.15 19.82
C SER A 563 10.44 2.32 19.45
N HIS A 564 9.65 1.23 19.51
CA HIS A 564 8.22 1.25 19.18
C HIS A 564 7.43 2.11 20.17
N THR A 565 7.75 2.08 21.46
CA THR A 565 7.04 2.95 22.43
C THR A 565 7.31 4.43 22.14
N ALA A 566 8.57 4.81 21.90
CA ALA A 566 8.92 6.18 21.55
C ALA A 566 8.27 6.61 20.23
N SER A 567 8.13 5.68 19.29
CA SER A 567 7.51 5.89 17.99
C SER A 567 6.04 6.37 18.07
N TYR A 568 5.29 5.98 19.12
CA TYR A 568 3.92 6.46 19.34
C TYR A 568 3.82 7.96 19.64
N LEU A 569 4.93 8.64 19.97
CA LEU A 569 4.97 10.11 20.10
C LEU A 569 4.57 10.82 18.79
N ARG A 570 4.61 10.12 17.65
CA ARG A 570 4.07 10.61 16.37
C ARG A 570 2.59 11.00 16.47
N LEU A 571 1.78 10.28 17.25
CA LEU A 571 0.37 10.61 17.47
C LEU A 571 0.20 12.03 18.00
N TRP A 572 1.00 12.37 19.00
CA TRP A 572 1.03 13.70 19.60
C TRP A 572 1.58 14.74 18.63
N ALA A 573 2.74 14.49 18.01
CA ALA A 573 3.41 15.46 17.15
C ALA A 573 2.52 15.90 15.97
N LEU A 574 1.89 14.94 15.28
CA LEU A 574 0.99 15.25 14.17
C LEU A 574 -0.29 15.95 14.63
N SER A 575 -0.86 15.52 15.77
CA SER A 575 -2.06 16.17 16.33
C SER A 575 -1.82 17.62 16.74
N LEU A 576 -0.63 17.94 17.26
CA LEU A 576 -0.26 19.31 17.61
C LEU A 576 0.01 20.14 16.35
N ALA A 577 0.73 19.57 15.37
CA ALA A 577 1.00 20.24 14.11
C ALA A 577 -0.30 20.60 13.37
N HIS A 578 -1.24 19.65 13.27
CA HIS A 578 -2.55 19.86 12.65
C HIS A 578 -3.33 21.00 13.32
N GLN A 579 -3.42 20.98 14.65
CA GLN A 579 -4.08 22.03 15.42
C GLN A 579 -3.42 23.40 15.21
N GLN A 580 -2.09 23.47 15.23
CA GLN A 580 -1.36 24.73 15.06
C GLN A 580 -1.50 25.28 13.64
N LEU A 581 -1.42 24.42 12.62
CA LEU A 581 -1.58 24.82 11.22
C LEU A 581 -3.00 25.29 10.94
N SER A 582 -4.02 24.62 11.48
CA SER A 582 -5.42 25.06 11.43
C SER A 582 -5.59 26.45 12.05
N SER A 583 -5.02 26.69 13.24
CA SER A 583 -5.08 27.99 13.93
C SER A 583 -4.38 29.11 13.15
N VAL A 584 -3.19 28.83 12.59
CA VAL A 584 -2.45 29.82 11.79
C VAL A 584 -3.22 30.16 10.51
N LEU A 585 -3.74 29.14 9.81
CA LEU A 585 -4.52 29.32 8.59
C LEU A 585 -5.77 30.17 8.86
N TRP A 586 -6.47 29.94 9.97
CA TRP A 586 -7.60 30.76 10.39
C TRP A 586 -7.20 32.22 10.67
N SER A 587 -6.15 32.43 11.48
CA SER A 587 -5.72 33.80 11.85
C SER A 587 -5.23 34.62 10.65
N MET A 588 -4.51 34.00 9.71
CA MET A 588 -3.92 34.70 8.57
C MET A 588 -4.94 35.02 7.47
N THR A 589 -6.00 34.22 7.33
CA THR A 589 -7.00 34.40 6.27
C THR A 589 -8.26 35.10 6.80
N LEU A 590 -9.09 34.40 7.56
CA LEU A 590 -10.38 34.90 8.08
C LEU A 590 -10.19 35.93 9.20
N GLY A 591 -9.17 35.80 10.04
CA GLY A 591 -8.86 36.78 11.09
C GLY A 591 -8.64 38.20 10.54
N ASN A 592 -7.86 38.32 9.46
CA ASN A 592 -7.57 39.60 8.81
C ASN A 592 -8.78 40.22 8.11
N ALA A 593 -9.74 39.41 7.65
CA ALA A 593 -10.94 39.90 6.98
C ALA A 593 -11.89 40.62 7.95
N PHE A 594 -11.94 40.19 9.22
CA PHE A 594 -12.83 40.79 10.23
C PHE A 594 -12.31 42.12 10.81
N LEU A 595 -11.01 42.41 10.69
CA LEU A 595 -10.39 43.64 11.21
C LEU A 595 -10.65 44.89 10.33
N GLN A 596 -11.25 44.73 9.15
CA GLN A 596 -11.52 45.84 8.23
C GLN A 596 -12.75 46.67 8.66
N THR A 597 -12.57 47.99 8.81
CA THR A 597 -13.56 48.92 9.37
C THR A 597 -14.71 49.28 8.40
N SER A 598 -14.51 49.15 7.09
CA SER A 598 -15.50 49.55 6.08
C SER A 598 -16.52 48.42 5.77
N PRO A 599 -17.85 48.65 5.93
CA PRO A 599 -18.84 47.58 5.84
C PRO A 599 -18.92 46.86 4.48
N THR A 600 -18.82 47.60 3.38
CA THR A 600 -18.93 47.06 2.01
C THR A 600 -17.69 46.29 1.60
N LEU A 601 -16.51 46.83 1.91
CA LEU A 601 -15.22 46.18 1.65
C LEU A 601 -15.05 44.93 2.51
N ARG A 602 -15.54 44.95 3.76
CA ARG A 602 -15.55 43.77 4.64
C ARG A 602 -16.34 42.60 4.04
N VAL A 603 -17.51 42.84 3.46
CA VAL A 603 -18.31 41.76 2.84
C VAL A 603 -17.58 41.15 1.65
N ILE A 604 -17.08 41.97 0.73
CA ILE A 604 -16.37 41.50 -0.47
C ILE A 604 -15.08 40.75 -0.07
N MET A 605 -14.31 41.32 0.85
CA MET A 605 -13.07 40.71 1.35
C MET A 605 -13.35 39.39 2.07
N THR A 606 -14.42 39.30 2.87
CA THR A 606 -14.80 38.06 3.57
C THR A 606 -15.15 36.94 2.59
N VAL A 607 -15.88 37.23 1.51
CA VAL A 607 -16.22 36.19 0.51
C VAL A 607 -14.96 35.65 -0.19
N ILE A 608 -14.06 36.54 -0.60
CA ILE A 608 -12.81 36.14 -1.28
C ILE A 608 -11.90 35.36 -0.34
N THR A 609 -11.69 35.86 0.88
CA THR A 609 -10.83 35.21 1.88
C THR A 609 -11.44 33.91 2.39
N PHE A 610 -12.76 33.78 2.47
CA PHE A 610 -13.43 32.52 2.80
C PHE A 610 -13.23 31.47 1.70
N TYR A 611 -13.36 31.85 0.42
CA TYR A 611 -13.09 30.93 -0.68
C TYR A 611 -11.63 30.44 -0.65
N LEU A 612 -10.69 31.35 -0.44
CA LEU A 612 -9.27 31.03 -0.30
C LEU A 612 -9.01 30.11 0.91
N TRP A 613 -9.56 30.45 2.08
CA TRP A 613 -9.45 29.63 3.29
C TRP A 613 -10.01 28.24 3.06
N PHE A 614 -11.20 28.11 2.48
CA PHE A 614 -11.84 26.82 2.24
C PHE A 614 -11.04 25.92 1.28
N VAL A 615 -10.53 26.48 0.18
CA VAL A 615 -9.70 25.73 -0.78
C VAL A 615 -8.38 25.29 -0.15
N LEU A 616 -7.72 26.15 0.63
CA LEU A 616 -6.49 25.82 1.34
C LEU A 616 -6.74 24.77 2.43
N THR A 617 -7.84 24.88 3.18
CA THR A 617 -8.25 23.90 4.19
C THR A 617 -8.48 22.52 3.57
N ILE A 618 -9.16 22.43 2.44
CA ILE A 618 -9.36 21.13 1.77
C ILE A 618 -8.03 20.58 1.24
N SER A 619 -7.25 21.39 0.53
CA SER A 619 -6.06 20.90 -0.17
C SER A 619 -4.92 20.55 0.80
N ILE A 620 -4.65 21.41 1.76
CA ILE A 620 -3.52 21.28 2.70
C ILE A 620 -3.95 20.43 3.90
N LEU A 621 -4.98 20.85 4.64
CA LEU A 621 -5.35 20.19 5.89
C LEU A 621 -6.07 18.85 5.63
N CYS A 622 -7.08 18.81 4.77
CA CYS A 622 -7.83 17.57 4.57
C CYS A 622 -7.09 16.53 3.71
N VAL A 623 -6.53 16.92 2.56
CA VAL A 623 -5.90 15.97 1.63
C VAL A 623 -4.45 15.67 2.02
N MET A 624 -3.58 16.67 2.11
CA MET A 624 -2.15 16.44 2.33
C MET A 624 -1.85 15.93 3.75
N GLU A 625 -2.35 16.63 4.79
CA GLU A 625 -2.15 16.17 6.17
C GLU A 625 -2.98 14.93 6.50
N GLY A 626 -4.22 14.82 5.99
CA GLY A 626 -5.02 13.62 6.14
C GLY A 626 -4.30 12.38 5.57
N THR A 627 -3.72 12.48 4.37
CA THR A 627 -2.93 11.38 3.80
C THR A 627 -1.68 11.07 4.64
N SER A 628 -0.98 12.10 5.14
CA SER A 628 0.16 11.92 6.04
C SER A 628 -0.23 11.17 7.33
N ALA A 629 -1.29 11.61 8.01
CA ALA A 629 -1.81 10.96 9.21
C ALA A 629 -2.25 9.52 8.95
N MET A 630 -2.86 9.25 7.79
CA MET A 630 -3.25 7.91 7.36
C MET A 630 -2.01 6.99 7.22
N LEU A 631 -0.95 7.45 6.55
CA LEU A 631 0.29 6.69 6.38
C LEU A 631 1.02 6.44 7.71
N HIS A 632 1.01 7.43 8.61
CA HIS A 632 1.57 7.24 9.95
C HIS A 632 0.77 6.25 10.81
N SER A 633 -0.57 6.27 10.72
CA SER A 633 -1.42 5.25 11.34
C SER A 633 -1.13 3.87 10.76
N LEU A 634 -1.00 3.76 9.44
CA LEU A 634 -0.68 2.50 8.75
C LEU A 634 0.67 1.95 9.21
N ARG A 635 1.68 2.81 9.32
CA ARG A 635 3.00 2.43 9.85
C ARG A 635 2.91 1.86 11.27
N LEU A 636 2.13 2.50 12.17
CA LEU A 636 1.90 2.01 13.54
C LEU A 636 1.31 0.60 13.59
N HIS A 637 0.54 0.20 12.57
CA HIS A 637 -0.01 -1.15 12.48
C HIS A 637 1.02 -2.12 11.90
N TRP A 638 1.66 -1.79 10.78
CA TRP A 638 2.60 -2.68 10.11
C TRP A 638 3.88 -2.93 10.92
N VAL A 639 4.51 -1.88 11.46
CA VAL A 639 5.81 -2.02 12.14
C VAL A 639 5.61 -2.26 13.63
N GLU A 640 4.79 -1.48 14.32
CA GLU A 640 4.72 -1.54 15.79
C GLU A 640 3.76 -2.61 16.35
N ALA A 641 2.74 -3.01 15.58
CA ALA A 641 1.73 -3.99 15.99
C ALA A 641 1.90 -5.36 15.31
N MET A 642 2.05 -5.43 13.99
CA MET A 642 2.15 -6.71 13.28
C MET A 642 3.47 -7.43 13.59
N SER A 643 4.59 -6.72 13.76
CA SER A 643 5.91 -7.33 14.09
C SER A 643 5.94 -8.25 15.33
N LYS A 644 4.93 -8.21 16.20
CA LYS A 644 4.88 -8.98 17.45
C LYS A 644 4.11 -10.30 17.36
N HIS A 645 3.19 -10.42 16.42
CA HIS A 645 2.34 -11.60 16.30
C HIS A 645 2.27 -12.15 14.88
N PHE A 646 2.60 -11.34 13.87
CA PHE A 646 2.41 -11.64 12.46
C PHE A 646 3.67 -12.27 11.89
N ILE A 647 3.55 -13.51 11.41
CA ILE A 647 4.68 -14.27 10.84
C ILE A 647 4.85 -13.95 9.35
N GLY A 648 3.75 -13.72 8.62
CA GLY A 648 3.79 -13.17 7.25
C GLY A 648 4.19 -14.10 6.11
N ASP A 649 4.52 -15.36 6.38
CA ASP A 649 4.97 -16.34 5.36
C ASP A 649 3.81 -17.09 4.65
N GLY A 650 2.64 -16.46 4.53
CA GLY A 650 1.45 -17.09 3.92
C GLY A 650 1.45 -17.06 2.39
N ILE A 651 0.81 -18.05 1.77
CA ILE A 651 0.50 -18.04 0.33
C ILE A 651 -0.95 -17.54 0.14
N PRO A 652 -1.20 -16.49 -0.66
CA PRO A 652 -2.56 -15.99 -0.86
C PRO A 652 -3.40 -16.97 -1.67
N PHE A 653 -4.66 -17.15 -1.28
CA PHE A 653 -5.60 -17.98 -2.02
C PHE A 653 -6.15 -17.21 -3.23
N THR A 654 -5.64 -17.52 -4.43
CA THR A 654 -6.15 -17.02 -5.71
C THR A 654 -6.92 -18.12 -6.46
N PRO A 655 -8.26 -18.17 -6.34
CA PRO A 655 -9.04 -19.21 -7.01
C PRO A 655 -9.07 -18.98 -8.53
N PHE A 656 -9.12 -20.07 -9.30
CA PHE A 656 -9.42 -19.99 -10.72
C PHE A 656 -10.86 -19.50 -10.91
N SER A 657 -11.03 -18.28 -11.42
CA SER A 657 -12.33 -17.67 -11.70
C SER A 657 -12.27 -16.86 -12.99
N PHE A 658 -13.25 -17.06 -13.87
CA PHE A 658 -13.37 -16.26 -15.09
C PHE A 658 -13.64 -14.79 -14.81
N GLU A 659 -14.30 -14.46 -13.70
CA GLU A 659 -14.59 -13.07 -13.35
C GLU A 659 -13.30 -12.30 -13.02
N ALA A 660 -12.39 -12.91 -12.26
CA ALA A 660 -11.10 -12.31 -11.90
C ALA A 660 -10.24 -12.07 -13.15
N ILE A 661 -10.15 -13.07 -14.04
CA ILE A 661 -9.36 -12.98 -15.27
C ILE A 661 -9.89 -11.91 -16.23
N LEU A 662 -11.21 -11.72 -16.29
CA LEU A 662 -11.83 -10.69 -17.12
C LEU A 662 -11.71 -9.27 -16.52
N GLN A 663 -11.49 -9.16 -15.21
CA GLN A 663 -11.25 -7.88 -14.54
C GLN A 663 -9.80 -7.42 -14.66
N GLU A 664 -8.82 -8.33 -14.65
CA GLU A 664 -7.39 -8.01 -14.79
C GLU A 664 -7.06 -7.44 -16.17
N ASP A 665 -7.58 -8.05 -17.23
CA ASP A 665 -7.45 -7.53 -18.60
C ASP A 665 -8.84 -7.15 -19.13
N PRO A 666 -9.33 -5.92 -18.89
CA PRO A 666 -10.57 -5.47 -19.50
C PRO A 666 -10.44 -5.53 -21.02
N VAL A 667 -11.46 -6.09 -21.67
CA VAL A 667 -11.61 -5.99 -23.12
C VAL A 667 -12.29 -4.67 -23.39
N ASP A 668 -11.57 -3.73 -23.99
CA ASP A 668 -12.08 -2.42 -24.37
C ASP A 668 -13.03 -2.46 -25.58
#